data_AF-A0A3D4QZI8-F1
#
_entry.id   AF-A0A3D4QZI8-F1
#
_cell.length_a   1.000
_cell.length_b   1.000
_cell.length_c   1.000
_cell.angle_alpha   90.00
_cell.angle_beta   90.00
_cell.angle_gamma   90.00
#
_symmetry.space_group_name_H-M   'P 1'
#
loop_
_entity.id
_entity.type
_entity.pdbx_description
1 polymer ?
#
loop_
_entity_poly.entity_id
_entity_poly.type
_entity_poly.pdbx_seq_one_letter_code
_entity_poly.pdbx_strand_id
1 'polypeptide(L)'
;VPIASSNIWRYRGYKDLDAVFAPDISHIYSAVAAGLGELGWNGLCMTPEYGTRNRFVSIITDAELDPNPLYDGEKLCDMCGRCIEHCPTNAYRAEVNGVKDVVIEGKHHRFANKNLWRCAWGEHFDIDLDLPIPDKVNEQVLLDRRQKHGSRGGEMGVCLKVCLPKHLRKPDPDYCKIADRRNRHSIASDLPMDRSNYDHILRISRTWDVDSVHFISPETLTENNIDITNDLPDGQSIILVTERYSLPLNGSEEEYKEKFPEIWHSYQRITSFNTGFAELDICRFFEKQGYSTLPKTYMDHEPIRELCGIKNEGNTLVYTAMILTAAPVKDKAYTNLNKSSKPKDLKQEIINVALEKGGDMAGVASAETIDSIAEQLRDIRKDEKIISATDKNAPFNPYDPLIEIKKRAIRNTTDYIDDAKSVIIVGVHYPETPVERLGQPPAEAVGPYVFVQYETNWQLGHVGYSVCQALENQGHKAVYTYDLTGAGSVVGSPRGQFADATCNTLEAVAAGLGTLALNGSVNTEEFGIHQRFIAIVTDAELEADDVLEGNPKLCGDCGKCIKACPTLALRADDMVDLDMDGVKIPYLPVDRNRCDWASKYALTGEDGNKFGGSTTDIPCPDEVTAENLADALKQQDNVYKFRPVTGESCIVSCPLSGTRNNRL
;
A
#
# COMPACT_ATOMS: atom_id res chain seq x y z
N VAL A 1 -13.29 0.57 -8.43
CA VAL A 1 -12.00 0.60 -7.71
C VAL A 1 -12.26 0.77 -6.23
N PRO A 2 -11.84 -0.17 -5.38
CA PRO A 2 -12.06 -0.08 -3.95
C PRO A 2 -11.04 0.86 -3.28
N ILE A 3 -11.26 2.18 -3.35
CA ILE A 3 -10.47 3.16 -2.59
C ILE A 3 -11.26 3.64 -1.39
N ALA A 4 -10.81 3.34 -0.17
CA ALA A 4 -11.45 3.89 1.03
C ALA A 4 -11.42 5.43 1.04
N SER A 5 -12.54 6.08 1.38
CA SER A 5 -12.67 7.57 1.41
C SER A 5 -11.72 8.27 2.40
N SER A 6 -11.02 7.53 3.28
CA SER A 6 -9.96 8.09 4.12
C SER A 6 -8.73 8.53 3.32
N ASN A 7 -8.57 8.04 2.08
CA ASN A 7 -7.63 8.59 1.11
C ASN A 7 -8.27 9.85 0.51
N ILE A 8 -8.11 10.99 1.20
CA ILE A 8 -8.67 12.27 0.76
C ILE A 8 -7.69 12.92 -0.21
N TRP A 9 -8.18 13.09 -1.45
CA TRP A 9 -7.43 13.65 -2.57
C TRP A 9 -7.81 15.11 -2.87
N ARG A 10 -8.94 15.61 -2.36
CA ARG A 10 -9.40 17.00 -2.56
C ARG A 10 -9.71 17.67 -1.23
N TYR A 11 -8.75 18.45 -0.73
CA TYR A 11 -8.93 19.27 0.48
C TYR A 11 -9.74 20.54 0.21
N ARG A 12 -9.65 21.08 -1.01
CA ARG A 12 -10.31 22.32 -1.45
C ARG A 12 -11.43 22.00 -2.44
N GLY A 13 -12.32 22.97 -2.67
CA GLY A 13 -13.37 22.86 -3.68
C GLY A 13 -12.81 22.63 -5.08
N TYR A 14 -13.59 21.96 -5.93
CA TYR A 14 -13.18 21.60 -7.29
C TYR A 14 -14.32 21.85 -8.28
N LYS A 15 -14.10 22.78 -9.23
CA LYS A 15 -15.13 23.24 -10.17
C LYS A 15 -16.41 23.66 -9.43
N ASP A 16 -17.54 23.03 -9.75
CA ASP A 16 -18.85 23.31 -9.13
C ASP A 16 -19.05 22.60 -7.78
N LEU A 17 -18.11 21.74 -7.36
CA LEU A 17 -18.15 21.09 -6.05
C LEU A 17 -17.59 22.02 -4.97
N ASP A 18 -18.50 22.78 -4.33
CA ASP A 18 -18.20 23.61 -3.16
C ASP A 18 -18.18 22.77 -1.86
N ALA A 19 -17.25 21.82 -1.78
CA ALA A 19 -17.02 21.01 -0.60
C ALA A 19 -15.52 20.85 -0.33
N VAL A 20 -15.15 20.92 0.94
CA VAL A 20 -13.79 20.62 1.44
C VAL A 20 -13.71 19.17 1.90
N PHE A 21 -12.52 18.57 1.84
CA PHE A 21 -12.29 17.16 2.19
C PHE A 21 -13.20 16.19 1.42
N ALA A 22 -13.43 16.47 0.13
CA ALA A 22 -14.31 15.67 -0.70
C ALA A 22 -13.57 14.42 -1.22
N PRO A 23 -14.07 13.21 -0.95
CA PRO A 23 -13.59 12.02 -1.65
C PRO A 23 -14.19 11.97 -3.06
N ASP A 24 -13.58 11.21 -3.97
CA ASP A 24 -14.15 10.97 -5.32
C ASP A 24 -15.53 10.29 -5.24
N ILE A 25 -15.70 9.41 -4.24
CA ILE A 25 -16.97 8.79 -3.85
C ILE A 25 -17.05 8.71 -2.32
N SER A 26 -18.21 9.06 -1.76
CA SER A 26 -18.44 9.01 -0.30
C SER A 26 -18.90 7.61 0.13
N HIS A 27 -17.97 6.82 0.67
CA HIS A 27 -18.28 5.49 1.21
C HIS A 27 -19.23 5.53 2.42
N ILE A 28 -19.31 6.68 3.10
CA ILE A 28 -20.28 6.92 4.17
C ILE A 28 -21.70 6.86 3.60
N TYR A 29 -21.95 7.56 2.48
CA TYR A 29 -23.29 7.60 1.87
C TYR A 29 -23.56 6.33 1.06
N SER A 30 -22.54 5.77 0.39
CA SER A 30 -22.67 4.51 -0.33
C SER A 30 -23.07 3.35 0.59
N ALA A 31 -22.54 3.28 1.82
CA ALA A 31 -22.92 2.24 2.77
C ALA A 31 -24.39 2.36 3.22
N VAL A 32 -24.89 3.59 3.41
CA VAL A 32 -26.30 3.85 3.74
C VAL A 32 -27.19 3.49 2.55
N ALA A 33 -26.81 3.90 1.34
CA ALA A 33 -27.54 3.56 0.11
C ALA A 33 -27.57 2.05 -0.16
N ALA A 34 -26.54 1.30 0.26
CA ALA A 34 -26.50 -0.16 0.19
C ALA A 34 -27.29 -0.88 1.29
N GLY A 35 -28.01 -0.13 2.15
CA GLY A 35 -28.85 -0.70 3.21
C GLY A 35 -28.10 -1.19 4.45
N LEU A 36 -26.79 -0.90 4.60
CA LEU A 36 -25.98 -1.40 5.72
C LEU A 36 -26.25 -0.68 7.04
N GLY A 37 -26.90 0.47 7.02
CA GLY A 37 -27.12 1.27 8.22
C GLY A 37 -27.72 2.66 7.97
N GLU A 38 -27.54 3.56 8.93
CA GLU A 38 -28.00 4.95 8.85
C GLU A 38 -26.92 5.95 9.29
N LEU A 39 -27.06 7.23 8.93
CA LEU A 39 -26.16 8.28 9.40
C LEU A 39 -26.42 8.63 10.86
N GLY A 40 -25.36 8.65 11.66
CA GLY A 40 -25.36 9.26 12.98
C GLY A 40 -25.25 10.79 12.92
N TRP A 41 -25.55 11.47 14.02
CA TRP A 41 -25.40 12.93 14.12
C TRP A 41 -23.99 13.45 13.79
N ASN A 42 -22.98 12.62 14.03
CA ASN A 42 -21.59 12.90 13.71
C ASN A 42 -21.27 12.92 12.21
N GLY A 43 -22.21 12.49 11.35
CA GLY A 43 -22.06 12.39 9.89
C GLY A 43 -21.40 11.10 9.41
N LEU A 44 -21.26 10.08 10.26
CA LEU A 44 -20.72 8.76 9.90
C LEU A 44 -21.85 7.74 9.75
N CYS A 45 -21.64 6.71 8.91
CA CYS A 45 -22.55 5.58 8.81
C CYS A 45 -22.42 4.69 10.05
N MET A 46 -23.54 4.40 10.68
CA MET A 46 -23.68 3.49 11.81
C MET A 46 -24.31 2.18 11.34
N THR A 47 -23.73 1.04 11.67
CA THR A 47 -24.34 -0.29 11.44
C THR A 47 -24.92 -0.86 12.74
N PRO A 48 -25.92 -1.74 12.67
CA PRO A 48 -26.52 -2.34 13.87
C PRO A 48 -25.54 -3.21 14.68
N GLU A 49 -24.48 -3.77 14.09
CA GLU A 49 -23.54 -4.70 14.73
C GLU A 49 -22.26 -4.02 15.25
N TYR A 50 -21.88 -2.90 14.65
CA TYR A 50 -20.57 -2.27 14.91
C TYR A 50 -20.66 -0.77 15.21
N GLY A 51 -21.84 -0.14 15.07
CA GLY A 51 -21.99 1.31 15.24
C GLY A 51 -21.15 2.08 14.22
N THR A 52 -20.39 3.08 14.65
CA THR A 52 -19.48 3.81 13.74
C THR A 52 -18.13 3.11 13.51
N ARG A 53 -17.89 1.95 14.15
CA ARG A 53 -16.59 1.25 14.10
C ARG A 53 -16.47 0.38 12.85
N ASN A 54 -16.76 0.97 11.70
CA ASN A 54 -16.73 0.33 10.40
C ASN A 54 -15.82 1.11 9.45
N ARG A 55 -15.18 0.40 8.53
CA ARG A 55 -14.56 0.96 7.34
C ARG A 55 -15.28 0.36 6.14
N PHE A 56 -15.64 1.22 5.19
CA PHE A 56 -16.36 0.83 3.99
C PHE A 56 -15.50 1.08 2.77
N VAL A 57 -15.71 0.24 1.77
CA VAL A 57 -15.13 0.37 0.44
C VAL A 57 -16.19 -0.05 -0.58
N SER A 58 -16.07 0.43 -1.81
CA SER A 58 -17.04 0.15 -2.88
C SER A 58 -16.36 -0.48 -4.09
N ILE A 59 -17.11 -1.34 -4.78
CA ILE A 59 -16.78 -1.81 -6.12
C ILE A 59 -17.77 -1.12 -7.05
N ILE A 60 -17.26 -0.44 -8.07
CA ILE A 60 -18.07 0.18 -9.11
C ILE A 60 -18.09 -0.82 -10.25
N THR A 61 -19.28 -1.17 -10.72
CA THR A 61 -19.53 -2.15 -11.78
C THR A 61 -20.68 -1.69 -12.66
N ASP A 62 -20.66 -2.13 -13.91
CA ASP A 62 -21.73 -2.01 -14.90
C ASP A 62 -22.69 -3.21 -14.89
N ALA A 63 -22.39 -4.24 -14.09
CA ALA A 63 -23.29 -5.37 -13.91
C ALA A 63 -24.64 -4.91 -13.35
N GLU A 64 -25.73 -5.33 -14.00
CA GLU A 64 -27.08 -5.10 -13.51
C GLU A 64 -27.33 -5.95 -12.25
N LEU A 65 -27.49 -5.29 -11.11
CA LEU A 65 -27.69 -5.92 -9.80
C LEU A 65 -28.97 -5.37 -9.15
N ASP A 66 -29.75 -6.24 -8.51
CA ASP A 66 -30.88 -5.83 -7.70
C ASP A 66 -30.37 -5.10 -6.43
N PRO A 67 -30.81 -3.86 -6.16
CA PRO A 67 -30.40 -3.14 -4.97
C PRO A 67 -31.05 -3.75 -3.72
N ASN A 68 -30.29 -3.78 -2.62
CA ASN A 68 -30.85 -4.09 -1.31
C ASN A 68 -31.74 -2.94 -0.82
N PRO A 69 -32.81 -3.22 -0.06
CA PRO A 69 -33.61 -2.16 0.55
C PRO A 69 -32.77 -1.35 1.55
N LEU A 70 -33.13 -0.08 1.74
CA LEU A 70 -32.55 0.74 2.80
C LEU A 70 -32.82 0.13 4.18
N TYR A 71 -31.87 0.33 5.11
CA TYR A 71 -32.03 -0.10 6.51
C TYR A 71 -33.34 0.43 7.11
N ASP A 72 -34.16 -0.47 7.66
CA ASP A 72 -35.49 -0.20 8.21
C ASP A 72 -35.64 -0.64 9.68
N GLY A 73 -34.54 -1.07 10.31
CA GLY A 73 -34.52 -1.49 11.72
C GLY A 73 -34.62 -0.35 12.72
N GLU A 74 -34.35 -0.66 14.00
CA GLU A 74 -34.37 0.33 15.08
C GLU A 74 -33.39 1.48 14.81
N LYS A 75 -33.79 2.69 15.24
CA LYS A 75 -32.94 3.87 15.09
C LYS A 75 -31.60 3.67 15.82
N LEU A 76 -30.51 3.69 15.07
CA LEU A 76 -29.14 3.49 15.54
C LEU A 76 -28.61 4.73 16.25
N CYS A 77 -28.95 5.93 15.76
CA CYS A 77 -28.63 7.19 16.44
C CYS A 77 -29.79 7.66 17.32
N ASP A 78 -29.68 7.47 18.62
CA ASP A 78 -30.65 7.92 19.64
C ASP A 78 -30.40 9.36 20.13
N MET A 79 -29.55 10.14 19.44
CA MET A 79 -29.18 11.51 19.80
C MET A 79 -28.63 11.66 21.23
N CYS A 80 -27.92 10.65 21.75
CA CYS A 80 -27.36 10.67 23.11
C CYS A 80 -26.35 11.80 23.40
N GLY A 81 -25.86 12.51 22.39
CA GLY A 81 -24.97 13.67 22.55
C GLY A 81 -23.50 13.34 22.84
N ARG A 82 -23.11 12.08 23.10
CA ARG A 82 -21.71 11.73 23.46
C ARG A 82 -20.66 12.18 22.44
N CYS A 83 -20.97 12.12 21.14
CA CYS A 83 -20.07 12.61 20.09
C CYS A 83 -19.86 14.13 20.14
N ILE A 84 -20.86 14.87 20.63
CA ILE A 84 -20.78 16.31 20.89
C ILE A 84 -19.98 16.51 22.17
N GLU A 85 -20.36 15.82 23.25
CA GLU A 85 -19.78 15.91 24.59
C GLU A 85 -18.26 15.85 24.56
N HIS A 86 -17.73 14.77 23.97
CA HIS A 86 -16.31 14.42 24.02
C HIS A 86 -15.49 14.91 22.83
N CYS A 87 -16.04 15.73 21.92
CA CYS A 87 -15.27 16.23 20.78
C CYS A 87 -14.18 17.22 21.25
N PRO A 88 -12.89 16.89 21.13
CA PRO A 88 -11.80 17.70 21.67
C PRO A 88 -11.65 19.03 20.93
N THR A 89 -12.02 19.06 19.64
CA THR A 89 -11.93 20.27 18.81
C THR A 89 -13.18 21.14 18.83
N ASN A 90 -14.21 20.75 19.58
CA ASN A 90 -15.52 21.39 19.57
C ASN A 90 -16.16 21.48 18.17
N ALA A 91 -15.86 20.56 17.25
CA ALA A 91 -16.38 20.58 15.87
C ALA A 91 -17.92 20.55 15.77
N TYR A 92 -18.61 20.08 16.82
CA TYR A 92 -20.09 20.06 16.89
C TYR A 92 -20.69 21.24 17.67
N ARG A 93 -19.88 22.17 18.16
CA ARG A 93 -20.33 23.33 18.97
C ARG A 93 -19.83 24.67 18.42
N ALA A 94 -18.61 24.69 17.89
CA ALA A 94 -18.01 25.86 17.28
C ALA A 94 -18.09 25.76 15.75
N GLU A 95 -18.41 26.89 15.11
CA GLU A 95 -18.44 27.01 13.63
C GLU A 95 -19.37 26.01 12.93
N VAL A 96 -20.44 25.57 13.61
CA VAL A 96 -21.46 24.70 13.03
C VAL A 96 -22.40 25.52 12.15
N ASN A 97 -22.50 25.15 10.87
CA ASN A 97 -23.34 25.84 9.88
C ASN A 97 -24.68 25.12 9.69
N GLY A 98 -25.42 24.95 10.79
CA GLY A 98 -26.72 24.28 10.79
C GLY A 98 -26.64 22.75 10.59
N VAL A 99 -27.60 22.21 9.83
CA VAL A 99 -27.83 20.77 9.68
C VAL A 99 -27.81 20.44 8.19
N LYS A 100 -27.02 19.44 7.80
CA LYS A 100 -27.10 18.84 6.47
C LYS A 100 -28.24 17.84 6.42
N ASP A 101 -28.90 17.75 5.27
CA ASP A 101 -29.96 16.78 5.01
C ASP A 101 -29.68 16.12 3.65
N VAL A 102 -29.34 14.84 3.69
CA VAL A 102 -29.11 14.02 2.50
C VAL A 102 -30.32 13.12 2.32
N VAL A 103 -30.93 13.15 1.14
CA VAL A 103 -32.12 12.35 0.83
C VAL A 103 -31.71 11.17 -0.04
N ILE A 104 -31.93 9.95 0.44
CA ILE A 104 -31.65 8.69 -0.27
C ILE A 104 -32.96 7.94 -0.38
N GLU A 105 -33.43 7.70 -1.62
CA GLU A 105 -34.73 7.07 -1.91
C GLU A 105 -35.91 7.66 -1.09
N GLY A 106 -35.92 8.98 -0.94
CA GLY A 106 -36.95 9.70 -0.17
C GLY A 106 -36.77 9.66 1.36
N LYS A 107 -35.82 8.89 1.89
CA LYS A 107 -35.46 8.89 3.32
C LYS A 107 -34.50 10.05 3.63
N HIS A 108 -34.85 10.85 4.63
CA HIS A 108 -34.06 12.00 5.08
C HIS A 108 -32.99 11.57 6.10
N HIS A 109 -31.74 11.94 5.84
CA HIS A 109 -30.60 11.66 6.71
C HIS A 109 -29.95 12.96 7.17
N ARG A 110 -30.28 13.38 8.41
CA ARG A 110 -29.88 14.67 8.97
C ARG A 110 -28.72 14.56 9.95
N PHE A 111 -27.69 15.39 9.78
CA PHE A 111 -26.50 15.40 10.62
C PHE A 111 -25.86 16.79 10.72
N ALA A 112 -24.93 16.96 11.67
CA ALA A 112 -24.29 18.25 11.93
C ALA A 112 -23.48 18.75 10.73
N ASN A 113 -23.70 20.01 10.32
CA ASN A 113 -22.85 20.70 9.35
C ASN A 113 -21.63 21.32 10.04
N LYS A 114 -20.69 20.47 10.46
CA LYS A 114 -19.46 20.88 11.16
C LYS A 114 -18.42 21.52 10.22
N ASN A 115 -17.61 22.43 10.77
CA ASN A 115 -16.40 22.89 10.09
C ASN A 115 -15.38 21.72 10.01
N LEU A 116 -15.12 21.21 8.81
CA LEU A 116 -14.22 20.09 8.60
C LEU A 116 -12.74 20.44 8.84
N TRP A 117 -12.32 21.69 8.62
CA TRP A 117 -10.97 22.14 8.99
C TRP A 117 -10.74 22.06 10.50
N ARG A 118 -11.75 22.45 11.31
CA ARG A 118 -11.72 22.25 12.77
C ARG A 118 -11.71 20.77 13.15
N CYS A 119 -12.47 19.93 12.45
CA CYS A 119 -12.49 18.48 12.69
C CYS A 119 -11.14 17.82 12.37
N ALA A 120 -10.45 18.32 11.35
CA ALA A 120 -9.20 17.80 10.81
C ALA A 120 -7.95 18.10 11.65
N TRP A 121 -8.06 18.94 12.69
CA TRP A 121 -6.94 19.43 13.52
C TRP A 121 -5.96 18.34 13.97
N GLY A 122 -6.45 17.31 14.66
CA GLY A 122 -5.61 16.22 15.18
C GLY A 122 -5.49 15.01 14.26
N GLU A 123 -6.53 14.69 13.48
CA GLU A 123 -6.55 13.46 12.66
C GLU A 123 -5.84 13.63 11.30
N HIS A 124 -5.90 14.81 10.69
CA HIS A 124 -5.35 15.05 9.34
C HIS A 124 -4.10 15.92 9.33
N PHE A 125 -3.96 16.82 10.31
CA PHE A 125 -2.84 17.75 10.42
C PHE A 125 -1.90 17.42 11.59
N ASP A 126 -2.21 16.37 12.36
CA ASP A 126 -1.41 15.85 13.48
C ASP A 126 -1.02 16.93 14.50
N ILE A 127 -1.89 17.91 14.70
CA ILE A 127 -1.68 19.01 15.64
C ILE A 127 -2.19 18.57 17.01
N ASP A 128 -1.40 18.85 18.03
CA ASP A 128 -1.71 18.58 19.42
C ASP A 128 -3.08 19.16 19.84
N LEU A 129 -3.94 18.29 20.41
CA LEU A 129 -5.27 18.64 20.91
C LEU A 129 -5.25 19.39 22.25
N ASP A 130 -4.13 19.39 22.97
CA ASP A 130 -3.94 20.16 24.21
C ASP A 130 -3.64 21.65 23.93
N LEU A 131 -3.38 22.01 22.66
CA LEU A 131 -3.16 23.41 22.27
C LEU A 131 -4.48 24.21 22.23
N PRO A 132 -4.46 25.51 22.61
CA PRO A 132 -5.62 26.36 22.45
C PRO A 132 -6.08 26.46 20.98
N ILE A 133 -7.31 26.03 20.71
CA ILE A 133 -7.92 26.07 19.38
C ILE A 133 -8.59 27.44 19.18
N PRO A 134 -8.21 28.21 18.15
CA PRO A 134 -8.83 29.52 17.86
C PRO A 134 -10.34 29.44 17.57
N ASP A 135 -11.03 30.59 17.64
CA ASP A 135 -12.47 30.68 17.33
C ASP A 135 -12.78 30.37 15.86
N LYS A 136 -11.85 30.66 14.96
CA LYS A 136 -11.93 30.39 13.52
C LYS A 136 -10.82 29.46 13.09
N VAL A 137 -11.19 28.35 12.46
CA VAL A 137 -10.24 27.37 11.93
C VAL A 137 -10.46 27.20 10.44
N ASN A 138 -9.43 27.49 9.65
CA ASN A 138 -9.38 27.26 8.22
C ASN A 138 -8.03 26.61 7.86
N GLU A 139 -7.80 26.35 6.58
CA GLU A 139 -6.55 25.76 6.10
C GLU A 139 -5.30 26.51 6.59
N GLN A 140 -5.25 27.83 6.41
CA GLN A 140 -4.09 28.64 6.79
C GLN A 140 -3.80 28.54 8.29
N VAL A 141 -4.84 28.57 9.15
CA VAL A 141 -4.67 28.41 10.60
C VAL A 141 -4.03 27.07 10.93
N LEU A 142 -4.40 25.98 10.26
CA LEU A 142 -3.78 24.67 10.49
C LEU A 142 -2.32 24.66 10.05
N LEU A 143 -2.00 25.22 8.89
CA LEU A 143 -0.63 25.32 8.38
C LEU A 143 0.26 26.15 9.32
N ASP A 144 -0.20 27.32 9.77
CA ASP A 144 0.55 28.19 10.69
C ASP A 144 0.79 27.49 12.04
N ARG A 145 -0.22 26.78 12.55
CA ARG A 145 -0.11 26.02 13.81
C ARG A 145 0.86 24.87 13.68
N ARG A 146 0.81 24.15 12.56
CA ARG A 146 1.71 23.06 12.23
C ARG A 146 3.17 23.54 12.14
N GLN A 147 3.40 24.66 11.47
CA GLN A 147 4.73 25.27 11.37
C GLN A 147 5.26 25.72 12.75
N LYS A 148 4.38 26.29 13.58
CA LYS A 148 4.77 26.81 14.90
C LYS A 148 5.00 25.72 15.95
N HIS A 149 4.19 24.67 15.96
CA HIS A 149 4.14 23.69 17.05
C HIS A 149 4.58 22.29 16.65
N GLY A 150 4.79 22.01 15.37
CA GLY A 150 5.20 20.70 14.87
C GLY A 150 4.09 19.66 14.94
N SER A 151 4.50 18.40 15.10
CA SER A 151 3.63 17.22 15.12
C SER A 151 3.58 16.53 16.46
N ARG A 152 2.38 16.12 16.86
CA ARG A 152 2.17 15.16 17.93
C ARG A 152 1.89 13.74 17.41
N GLY A 153 1.56 13.62 16.12
CA GLY A 153 1.09 12.38 15.49
C GLY A 153 -0.43 12.37 15.31
N GLY A 154 -0.93 11.36 14.60
CA GLY A 154 -2.36 11.26 14.28
C GLY A 154 -3.21 10.82 15.46
N GLU A 155 -4.34 11.51 15.65
CA GLU A 155 -5.30 11.21 16.71
C GLU A 155 -6.51 10.44 16.20
N MET A 156 -6.98 9.45 16.97
CA MET A 156 -8.21 8.73 16.64
C MET A 156 -9.41 9.67 16.75
N GLY A 157 -10.26 9.71 15.72
CA GLY A 157 -11.53 10.44 15.77
C GLY A 157 -12.38 10.01 16.98
N VAL A 158 -12.50 10.86 18.01
CA VAL A 158 -13.20 10.53 19.27
C VAL A 158 -14.66 10.12 19.03
N CYS A 159 -15.29 10.69 18.00
CA CYS A 159 -16.64 10.30 17.61
C CYS A 159 -16.77 8.82 17.19
N LEU A 160 -15.71 8.20 16.64
CA LEU A 160 -15.66 6.75 16.36
C LEU A 160 -15.59 5.91 17.65
N LYS A 161 -14.91 6.44 18.68
CA LYS A 161 -14.70 5.77 19.97
C LYS A 161 -15.99 5.74 20.79
N VAL A 162 -16.67 6.87 20.91
CA VAL A 162 -17.82 7.06 21.84
C VAL A 162 -19.20 6.79 21.20
N CYS A 163 -19.29 6.71 19.87
CA CYS A 163 -20.58 6.52 19.19
C CYS A 163 -20.89 5.04 18.98
N LEU A 164 -21.87 4.55 19.74
CA LEU A 164 -22.43 3.19 19.63
C LEU A 164 -23.96 3.26 19.64
N PRO A 165 -24.67 2.42 18.87
CA PRO A 165 -26.10 2.19 19.01
C PRO A 165 -26.48 1.80 20.44
N LYS A 166 -27.69 2.18 20.87
CA LYS A 166 -28.14 2.01 22.26
C LYS A 166 -28.04 0.55 22.74
N HIS A 167 -28.42 -0.42 21.91
CA HIS A 167 -28.39 -1.85 22.24
C HIS A 167 -26.98 -2.42 22.40
N LEU A 168 -25.97 -1.76 21.81
CA LEU A 168 -24.58 -2.19 21.89
C LEU A 168 -23.81 -1.61 23.07
N ARG A 169 -24.38 -0.68 23.84
CA ARG A 169 -23.65 0.01 24.92
C ARG A 169 -23.53 -0.85 26.18
N LYS A 170 -22.29 -1.04 26.63
CA LYS A 170 -21.95 -1.61 27.94
C LYS A 170 -21.05 -0.63 28.70
N PRO A 171 -21.59 0.17 29.64
CA PRO A 171 -20.78 1.03 30.49
C PRO A 171 -19.79 0.20 31.30
N ASP A 172 -18.52 0.58 31.27
CA ASP A 172 -17.42 -0.08 31.97
C ASP A 172 -16.34 0.98 32.29
N PRO A 173 -16.58 1.86 33.28
CA PRO A 173 -15.73 3.02 33.53
C PRO A 173 -14.34 2.65 34.05
N ASP A 174 -14.20 1.46 34.64
CA ASP A 174 -12.92 0.91 35.08
C ASP A 174 -12.06 0.51 33.87
N TYR A 175 -12.68 0.07 32.76
CA TYR A 175 -12.01 -0.22 31.50
C TYR A 175 -11.80 1.02 30.63
N CYS A 176 -12.85 1.84 30.40
CA CYS A 176 -12.76 3.05 29.58
C CYS A 176 -13.61 4.20 30.14
N LYS A 177 -12.92 5.27 30.54
CA LYS A 177 -13.54 6.43 31.21
C LYS A 177 -14.55 7.21 30.35
N ILE A 178 -14.40 7.22 29.03
CA ILE A 178 -15.17 8.11 28.13
C ILE A 178 -16.05 7.37 27.12
N ALA A 179 -15.92 6.06 26.99
CA ALA A 179 -16.62 5.29 25.96
C ALA A 179 -17.18 3.99 26.53
N ASP A 180 -18.37 3.62 26.06
CA ASP A 180 -18.94 2.32 26.40
C ASP A 180 -18.19 1.21 25.64
N ARG A 181 -18.02 0.07 26.30
CA ARG A 181 -17.66 -1.17 25.62
C ARG A 181 -18.83 -1.60 24.73
N ARG A 182 -18.52 -2.32 23.66
CA ARG A 182 -19.53 -2.87 22.76
C ARG A 182 -20.00 -4.22 23.30
N ASN A 183 -21.29 -4.41 23.52
CA ASN A 183 -21.89 -5.73 23.70
C ASN A 183 -21.65 -6.56 22.43
N ARG A 184 -21.01 -7.73 22.57
CA ARG A 184 -20.78 -8.66 21.46
C ARG A 184 -22.03 -9.51 21.23
N HIS A 185 -22.20 -9.99 20.01
CA HIS A 185 -23.27 -10.92 19.63
C HIS A 185 -22.97 -12.38 20.01
N SER A 186 -21.77 -12.66 20.51
CA SER A 186 -21.31 -13.98 20.94
C SER A 186 -20.71 -13.92 22.35
N ILE A 187 -20.77 -15.04 23.04
CA ILE A 187 -20.25 -15.25 24.40
C ILE A 187 -19.14 -16.29 24.31
N ALA A 188 -18.02 -16.01 24.97
CA ALA A 188 -16.91 -16.95 25.07
C ALA A 188 -17.35 -18.28 25.70
N SER A 189 -16.92 -19.39 25.11
CA SER A 189 -17.14 -20.73 25.66
C SER A 189 -16.33 -20.91 26.95
N ASP A 190 -16.92 -21.59 27.93
CA ASP A 190 -16.24 -22.08 29.13
C ASP A 190 -15.53 -23.43 28.89
N LEU A 191 -15.77 -24.06 27.74
CA LEU A 191 -15.05 -25.26 27.31
C LEU A 191 -13.62 -24.92 26.85
N PRO A 192 -12.67 -25.86 26.99
CA PRO A 192 -11.34 -25.71 26.42
C PRO A 192 -11.37 -25.49 24.90
N MET A 193 -10.42 -24.71 24.39
CA MET A 193 -10.28 -24.46 22.95
C MET A 193 -10.08 -25.77 22.19
N ASP A 194 -11.01 -26.08 21.28
CA ASP A 194 -10.97 -27.31 20.51
C ASP A 194 -9.99 -27.21 19.33
N ARG A 195 -9.68 -28.38 18.72
CA ARG A 195 -8.70 -28.50 17.63
C ARG A 195 -9.00 -27.60 16.43
N SER A 196 -10.27 -27.40 16.07
CA SER A 196 -10.67 -26.64 14.89
C SER A 196 -10.23 -25.17 14.98
N ASN A 197 -10.12 -24.62 16.19
CA ASN A 197 -9.60 -23.27 16.40
C ASN A 197 -8.14 -23.16 16.00
N TYR A 198 -7.31 -24.11 16.42
CA TYR A 198 -5.91 -24.16 16.00
C TYR A 198 -5.81 -24.34 14.48
N ASP A 199 -6.56 -25.29 13.90
CA ASP A 199 -6.52 -25.55 12.46
C ASP A 199 -6.93 -24.30 11.64
N HIS A 200 -7.88 -23.50 12.15
CA HIS A 200 -8.28 -22.23 11.54
C HIS A 200 -7.18 -21.17 11.60
N ILE A 201 -6.51 -21.03 12.75
CA ILE A 201 -5.38 -20.12 12.93
C ILE A 201 -4.24 -20.50 11.99
N LEU A 202 -3.91 -21.80 11.90
CA LEU A 202 -2.88 -22.28 10.97
C LEU A 202 -3.22 -22.01 9.51
N ARG A 203 -4.50 -22.09 9.14
CA ARG A 203 -4.96 -21.71 7.79
C ARG A 203 -4.78 -20.22 7.53
N ILE A 204 -5.12 -19.36 8.50
CA ILE A 204 -4.88 -17.91 8.39
C ILE A 204 -3.38 -17.65 8.21
N SER A 205 -2.54 -18.27 9.05
CA SER A 205 -1.08 -18.12 9.01
C SER A 205 -0.50 -18.51 7.65
N ARG A 206 -0.90 -19.67 7.08
CA ARG A 206 -0.46 -20.10 5.74
C ARG A 206 -0.94 -19.19 4.62
N THR A 207 -2.12 -18.59 4.76
CA THR A 207 -2.63 -17.63 3.76
C THR A 207 -1.68 -16.45 3.61
N TRP A 208 -1.09 -16.01 4.73
CA TRP A 208 -0.17 -14.87 4.81
C TRP A 208 1.31 -15.26 4.91
N ASP A 209 1.68 -16.48 4.49
CA ASP A 209 3.06 -16.99 4.51
C ASP A 209 3.78 -16.93 5.86
N VAL A 210 3.05 -16.90 6.97
CA VAL A 210 3.64 -16.93 8.32
C VAL A 210 4.34 -18.26 8.58
N ASP A 211 5.62 -18.22 8.95
CA ASP A 211 6.46 -19.40 9.23
C ASP A 211 6.02 -20.18 10.49
N SER A 212 5.68 -19.49 11.58
CA SER A 212 5.32 -20.18 12.83
C SER A 212 4.32 -19.44 13.71
N VAL A 213 3.59 -20.21 14.52
CA VAL A 213 2.64 -19.71 15.53
C VAL A 213 2.90 -20.41 16.86
N HIS A 214 3.04 -19.61 17.91
CA HIS A 214 3.24 -20.06 19.28
C HIS A 214 2.09 -19.59 20.15
N PHE A 215 1.58 -20.49 20.98
CA PHE A 215 0.52 -20.27 21.95
C PHE A 215 1.15 -20.36 23.32
N ILE A 216 0.96 -19.32 24.15
CA ILE A 216 1.54 -19.22 25.48
C ILE A 216 0.41 -19.17 26.50
N SER A 217 0.41 -20.15 27.39
CA SER A 217 -0.64 -20.40 28.38
C SER A 217 -0.62 -19.38 29.53
N PRO A 218 -1.73 -19.22 30.26
CA PRO A 218 -1.75 -18.40 31.48
C PRO A 218 -0.74 -18.87 32.53
N GLU A 219 -0.51 -20.18 32.63
CA GLU A 219 0.46 -20.76 33.56
C GLU A 219 1.88 -20.32 33.22
N THR A 220 2.28 -20.44 31.96
CA THR A 220 3.62 -20.03 31.49
C THR A 220 3.84 -18.53 31.68
N LEU A 221 2.84 -17.68 31.41
CA LEU A 221 2.95 -16.24 31.66
C LEU A 221 3.18 -15.93 33.15
N THR A 222 2.43 -16.61 34.03
CA THR A 222 2.53 -16.43 35.48
C THR A 222 3.89 -16.88 36.00
N GLU A 223 4.36 -18.06 35.58
CA GLU A 223 5.67 -18.61 35.98
C GLU A 223 6.84 -17.70 35.60
N ASN A 224 6.68 -16.93 34.51
CA ASN A 224 7.70 -16.01 34.00
C ASN A 224 7.46 -14.54 34.37
N ASN A 225 6.50 -14.26 35.26
CA ASN A 225 6.15 -12.90 35.72
C ASN A 225 5.77 -11.93 34.57
N ILE A 226 5.06 -12.42 33.56
CA ILE A 226 4.58 -11.61 32.43
C ILE A 226 3.11 -11.25 32.67
N ASP A 227 2.86 -9.99 33.00
CA ASP A 227 1.51 -9.46 33.22
C ASP A 227 0.98 -8.74 31.98
N ILE A 228 0.00 -9.35 31.32
CA ILE A 228 -0.69 -8.80 30.15
C ILE A 228 -1.93 -7.97 30.51
N THR A 229 -2.35 -7.98 31.78
CA THR A 229 -3.64 -7.40 32.21
C THR A 229 -3.64 -5.87 32.23
N ASN A 230 -2.47 -5.24 32.23
CA ASN A 230 -2.33 -3.80 32.06
C ASN A 230 -2.78 -3.33 30.67
N ASP A 231 -2.60 -4.17 29.65
CA ASP A 231 -2.92 -3.86 28.26
C ASP A 231 -4.28 -4.46 27.85
N LEU A 232 -4.57 -5.68 28.31
CA LEU A 232 -5.85 -6.36 28.14
C LEU A 232 -6.37 -6.87 29.50
N PRO A 233 -7.22 -6.12 30.20
CA PRO A 233 -7.68 -6.45 31.57
C PRO A 233 -8.30 -7.84 31.77
N ASP A 234 -8.95 -8.40 30.74
CA ASP A 234 -9.50 -9.76 30.75
C ASP A 234 -8.60 -10.79 30.04
N GLY A 235 -7.37 -10.40 29.68
CA GLY A 235 -6.39 -11.22 28.99
C GLY A 235 -5.89 -12.37 29.85
N GLN A 236 -5.73 -13.54 29.23
CA GLN A 236 -5.26 -14.76 29.88
C GLN A 236 -4.03 -15.36 29.18
N SER A 237 -3.86 -15.10 27.88
CA SER A 237 -2.86 -15.81 27.07
C SER A 237 -2.31 -14.94 25.95
N ILE A 238 -1.19 -15.40 25.36
CA ILE A 238 -0.56 -14.77 24.20
C ILE A 238 -0.54 -15.74 23.02
N ILE A 239 -0.74 -15.21 21.82
CA ILE A 239 -0.43 -15.89 20.55
C ILE A 239 0.66 -15.07 19.85
N LEU A 240 1.83 -15.66 19.67
CA LEU A 240 2.94 -15.08 18.93
C LEU A 240 2.95 -15.63 17.52
N VAL A 241 2.81 -14.75 16.54
CA VAL A 241 2.90 -15.02 15.10
C VAL A 241 4.29 -14.60 14.65
N THR A 242 5.03 -15.48 13.98
CA THR A 242 6.40 -15.17 13.55
C THR A 242 6.58 -15.41 12.07
N GLU A 243 7.27 -14.49 11.42
CA GLU A 243 7.68 -14.56 10.02
C GLU A 243 9.20 -14.58 9.96
N ARG A 244 9.75 -15.49 9.16
CA ARG A 244 11.20 -15.68 9.02
C ARG A 244 11.57 -15.54 7.56
N TYR A 245 12.63 -14.77 7.29
CA TYR A 245 13.21 -14.68 5.96
C TYR A 245 14.72 -14.57 6.02
N SER A 246 15.38 -15.03 4.96
CA SER A 246 16.80 -14.84 4.77
C SER A 246 17.06 -13.75 3.71
N LEU A 247 18.20 -13.08 3.83
CA LEU A 247 18.74 -12.22 2.78
C LEU A 247 20.14 -12.71 2.39
N PRO A 248 20.57 -12.57 1.13
CA PRO A 248 21.93 -12.90 0.71
C PRO A 248 22.91 -11.82 1.19
N LEU A 249 23.22 -11.83 2.49
CA LEU A 249 24.14 -10.87 3.11
C LEU A 249 25.60 -11.21 2.71
N ASN A 250 26.14 -10.45 1.76
CA ASN A 250 27.57 -10.43 1.43
C ASN A 250 28.26 -9.34 2.26
N GLY A 251 28.53 -9.61 3.54
CA GLY A 251 29.09 -8.64 4.48
C GLY A 251 28.22 -8.42 5.71
N SER A 252 28.23 -7.21 6.28
CA SER A 252 27.37 -6.87 7.42
C SER A 252 25.94 -6.48 6.99
N GLU A 253 25.02 -6.49 7.96
CA GLU A 253 23.65 -6.02 7.75
C GLU A 253 23.61 -4.54 7.36
N GLU A 254 24.49 -3.73 7.94
CA GLU A 254 24.63 -2.30 7.64
C GLU A 254 25.10 -2.07 6.19
N GLU A 255 26.10 -2.81 5.74
CA GLU A 255 26.60 -2.72 4.35
C GLU A 255 25.50 -3.07 3.35
N TYR A 256 24.68 -4.09 3.66
CA TYR A 256 23.55 -4.46 2.82
C TYR A 256 22.48 -3.35 2.77
N LYS A 257 22.14 -2.74 3.92
CA LYS A 257 21.17 -1.62 3.98
C LYS A 257 21.64 -0.41 3.17
N GLU A 258 22.93 -0.13 3.17
CA GLU A 258 23.50 0.96 2.39
C GLU A 258 23.49 0.65 0.89
N LYS A 259 23.78 -0.60 0.50
CA LYS A 259 23.82 -1.04 -0.91
C LYS A 259 22.42 -1.22 -1.53
N PHE A 260 21.47 -1.72 -0.75
CA PHE A 260 20.12 -2.14 -1.18
C PHE A 260 19.01 -1.69 -0.20
N PRO A 261 18.90 -0.38 0.09
CA PRO A 261 17.89 0.12 1.03
C PRO A 261 16.46 -0.22 0.59
N GLU A 262 16.18 -0.22 -0.72
CA GLU A 262 14.88 -0.54 -1.29
C GLU A 262 14.45 -2.00 -1.04
N ILE A 263 15.38 -2.95 -1.18
CA ILE A 263 15.10 -4.37 -0.90
C ILE A 263 14.87 -4.55 0.59
N TRP A 264 15.77 -4.00 1.42
CA TRP A 264 15.64 -4.07 2.88
C TRP A 264 14.29 -3.54 3.36
N HIS A 265 13.92 -2.33 2.93
CA HIS A 265 12.63 -1.72 3.30
C HIS A 265 11.43 -2.50 2.77
N SER A 266 11.54 -3.13 1.59
CA SER A 266 10.47 -3.97 1.05
C SER A 266 10.27 -5.22 1.91
N TYR A 267 11.33 -5.96 2.23
CA TYR A 267 11.22 -7.15 3.08
C TYR A 267 10.65 -6.82 4.46
N GLN A 268 11.12 -5.75 5.10
CA GLN A 268 10.55 -5.28 6.37
C GLN A 268 9.05 -4.96 6.27
N ARG A 269 8.64 -4.32 5.17
CA ARG A 269 7.24 -3.94 4.94
C ARG A 269 6.36 -5.15 4.68
N ILE A 270 6.75 -6.04 3.77
CA ILE A 270 5.96 -7.22 3.40
C ILE A 270 5.82 -8.17 4.60
N THR A 271 6.90 -8.42 5.34
CA THR A 271 6.84 -9.27 6.56
C THR A 271 5.98 -8.63 7.67
N SER A 272 6.03 -7.30 7.81
CA SER A 272 5.14 -6.57 8.72
C SER A 272 3.67 -6.65 8.30
N PHE A 273 3.37 -6.61 7.00
CA PHE A 273 2.01 -6.78 6.48
C PHE A 273 1.52 -8.21 6.62
N ASN A 274 2.30 -9.22 6.24
CA ASN A 274 1.95 -10.63 6.41
C ASN A 274 1.57 -10.95 7.86
N THR A 275 2.46 -10.62 8.80
CA THR A 275 2.21 -10.85 10.23
C THR A 275 1.07 -9.99 10.76
N GLY A 276 0.95 -8.73 10.33
CA GLY A 276 -0.14 -7.84 10.72
C GLY A 276 -1.51 -8.24 10.20
N PHE A 277 -1.62 -8.74 8.98
CA PHE A 277 -2.88 -9.25 8.43
C PHE A 277 -3.28 -10.56 9.10
N ALA A 278 -2.33 -11.48 9.29
CA ALA A 278 -2.56 -12.70 10.06
C ALA A 278 -3.03 -12.37 11.49
N GLU A 279 -2.37 -11.43 12.16
CA GLU A 279 -2.74 -10.94 13.49
C GLU A 279 -4.19 -10.42 13.52
N LEU A 280 -4.56 -9.54 12.58
CA LEU A 280 -5.91 -8.98 12.51
C LEU A 280 -6.98 -10.02 12.15
N ASP A 281 -6.67 -10.98 11.29
CA ASP A 281 -7.57 -12.09 10.93
C ASP A 281 -7.79 -13.04 12.12
N ILE A 282 -6.71 -13.38 12.86
CA ILE A 282 -6.80 -14.20 14.08
C ILE A 282 -7.64 -13.48 15.14
N CYS A 283 -7.37 -12.19 15.40
CA CYS A 283 -8.19 -11.40 16.32
C CYS A 283 -9.67 -11.40 15.92
N ARG A 284 -9.99 -11.14 14.64
CA ARG A 284 -11.37 -11.19 14.14
C ARG A 284 -12.02 -12.56 14.33
N PHE A 285 -11.26 -13.64 14.15
CA PHE A 285 -11.73 -15.00 14.37
C PHE A 285 -12.07 -15.25 15.85
N PHE A 286 -11.20 -14.86 16.79
CA PHE A 286 -11.45 -15.00 18.23
C PHE A 286 -12.58 -14.09 18.72
N GLU A 287 -12.66 -12.84 18.24
CA GLU A 287 -13.73 -11.92 18.62
C GLU A 287 -15.11 -12.47 18.23
N LYS A 288 -15.23 -13.15 17.09
CA LYS A 288 -16.47 -13.83 16.68
C LYS A 288 -16.89 -14.94 17.63
N GLN A 289 -15.95 -15.51 18.38
CA GLN A 289 -16.21 -16.51 19.41
C GLN A 289 -16.44 -15.91 20.80
N GLY A 290 -16.41 -14.58 20.92
CA GLY A 290 -16.68 -13.86 22.17
C GLY A 290 -15.45 -13.51 22.99
N TYR A 291 -14.26 -14.03 22.64
CA TYR A 291 -13.02 -13.72 23.33
C TYR A 291 -12.54 -12.29 23.02
N SER A 292 -12.03 -11.59 24.04
CA SER A 292 -11.34 -10.32 23.84
C SER A 292 -9.96 -10.55 23.26
N THR A 293 -9.58 -9.76 22.27
CA THR A 293 -8.25 -9.81 21.67
C THR A 293 -7.70 -8.41 21.47
N LEU A 294 -6.42 -8.22 21.75
CA LEU A 294 -5.70 -6.99 21.46
C LEU A 294 -4.59 -7.29 20.44
N PRO A 295 -4.74 -6.85 19.17
CA PRO A 295 -3.64 -6.80 18.22
C PRO A 295 -2.78 -5.55 18.46
N LYS A 296 -1.59 -5.50 17.87
CA LYS A 296 -0.69 -4.34 17.85
C LYS A 296 -0.43 -3.79 19.26
N THR A 297 -0.23 -4.70 20.21
CA THR A 297 0.18 -4.34 21.57
C THR A 297 1.52 -3.58 21.55
N TYR A 298 1.70 -2.70 22.54
CA TYR A 298 2.96 -1.98 22.74
C TYR A 298 3.91 -2.71 23.70
N MET A 299 3.49 -3.86 24.23
CA MET A 299 4.36 -4.72 25.03
C MET A 299 5.63 -5.10 24.27
N ASP A 300 6.74 -5.25 25.00
CA ASP A 300 7.97 -5.78 24.44
C ASP A 300 7.79 -7.26 24.05
N HIS A 301 8.15 -7.60 22.82
CA HIS A 301 8.04 -8.96 22.31
C HIS A 301 9.20 -9.86 22.78
N GLU A 302 10.34 -9.31 23.19
CA GLU A 302 11.55 -10.09 23.49
C GLU A 302 11.35 -11.16 24.58
N PRO A 303 10.68 -10.90 25.73
CA PRO A 303 10.43 -11.94 26.73
C PRO A 303 9.65 -13.14 26.16
N ILE A 304 8.68 -12.89 25.27
CA ILE A 304 7.89 -13.95 24.63
C ILE A 304 8.70 -14.68 23.56
N ARG A 305 9.53 -13.94 22.81
CA ARG A 305 10.46 -14.53 21.85
C ARG A 305 11.44 -15.49 22.54
N GLU A 306 12.00 -15.10 23.68
CA GLU A 306 12.90 -15.96 24.47
C GLU A 306 12.21 -17.25 24.91
N LEU A 307 10.98 -17.17 25.44
CA LEU A 307 10.17 -18.35 25.80
C LEU A 307 9.91 -19.28 24.62
N CYS A 308 9.74 -18.73 23.42
CA CYS A 308 9.49 -19.48 22.19
C CYS A 308 10.78 -19.94 21.49
N GLY A 309 11.96 -19.55 21.97
CA GLY A 309 13.24 -19.81 21.30
C GLY A 309 13.42 -19.08 19.96
N ILE A 310 12.80 -17.91 19.81
CA ILE A 310 12.75 -17.14 18.56
C ILE A 310 13.78 -16.01 18.59
N LYS A 311 14.81 -16.10 17.74
CA LYS A 311 15.84 -15.07 17.61
C LYS A 311 16.26 -14.90 16.15
N ASN A 312 16.90 -13.77 15.85
CA ASN A 312 17.59 -13.57 14.58
C ASN A 312 18.88 -14.42 14.59
N GLU A 313 19.21 -15.03 13.46
CA GLU A 313 20.39 -15.91 13.33
C GLU A 313 21.10 -15.68 11.98
N GLY A 314 22.34 -15.20 12.01
CA GLY A 314 23.13 -14.97 10.80
C GLY A 314 22.42 -14.03 9.83
N ASN A 315 22.12 -14.53 8.63
CA ASN A 315 21.40 -13.81 7.59
C ASN A 315 19.87 -13.98 7.65
N THR A 316 19.36 -14.63 8.69
CA THR A 316 17.95 -14.94 8.88
C THR A 316 17.36 -14.01 9.93
N LEU A 317 16.39 -13.22 9.49
CA LEU A 317 15.69 -12.23 10.28
C LEU A 317 14.30 -12.75 10.67
N VAL A 318 13.84 -12.37 11.85
CA VAL A 318 12.51 -12.74 12.33
C VAL A 318 11.70 -11.51 12.67
N TYR A 319 10.52 -11.39 12.05
CA TYR A 319 9.51 -10.41 12.41
C TYR A 319 8.41 -11.09 13.24
N THR A 320 7.83 -10.37 14.19
CA THR A 320 6.82 -10.94 15.10
C THR A 320 5.60 -10.02 15.24
N ALA A 321 4.43 -10.64 15.37
CA ALA A 321 3.20 -9.98 15.81
C ALA A 321 2.67 -10.73 17.06
N MET A 322 2.16 -9.98 18.04
CA MET A 322 1.78 -10.51 19.34
C MET A 322 0.33 -10.17 19.65
N ILE A 323 -0.48 -11.20 19.86
CA ILE A 323 -1.90 -11.08 20.18
C ILE A 323 -2.09 -11.40 21.65
N LEU A 324 -2.63 -10.45 22.41
CA LEU A 324 -3.14 -10.74 23.75
C LEU A 324 -4.58 -11.23 23.61
N THR A 325 -4.96 -12.29 24.34
CA THR A 325 -6.31 -12.85 24.25
C THR A 325 -6.85 -13.29 25.60
N ALA A 326 -8.17 -13.13 25.77
CA ALA A 326 -8.92 -13.70 26.90
C ALA A 326 -9.18 -15.21 26.72
N ALA A 327 -8.84 -15.79 25.57
CA ALA A 327 -8.97 -17.22 25.36
C ALA A 327 -7.91 -18.00 26.15
N PRO A 328 -8.27 -19.03 26.95
CA PRO A 328 -7.33 -19.84 27.69
C PRO A 328 -6.66 -20.86 26.74
N VAL A 329 -5.55 -20.47 26.13
CA VAL A 329 -4.80 -21.35 25.22
C VAL A 329 -3.87 -22.26 26.02
N LYS A 330 -3.48 -23.38 25.44
CA LYS A 330 -2.42 -24.25 26.00
C LYS A 330 -1.12 -23.98 25.29
N ASP A 331 -0.01 -24.20 25.99
CA ASP A 331 1.33 -24.10 25.40
C ASP A 331 1.45 -25.03 24.21
N LYS A 332 1.71 -24.44 23.03
CA LYS A 332 1.81 -25.16 21.78
C LYS A 332 2.55 -24.33 20.76
N ALA A 333 3.37 -24.97 19.93
CA ALA A 333 4.02 -24.34 18.79
C ALA A 333 3.75 -25.13 17.51
N TYR A 334 3.60 -24.41 16.41
CA TYR A 334 3.62 -24.97 15.07
C TYR A 334 4.61 -24.17 14.24
N THR A 335 5.64 -24.85 13.74
CA THR A 335 6.77 -24.25 13.04
C THR A 335 6.92 -24.81 11.64
N ASN A 336 7.66 -24.12 10.78
CA ASN A 336 7.89 -24.53 9.39
C ASN A 336 6.57 -24.68 8.61
N LEU A 337 5.62 -23.76 8.83
CA LEU A 337 4.27 -23.87 8.26
C LEU A 337 4.25 -23.84 6.74
N ASN A 338 5.27 -23.23 6.12
CA ASN A 338 5.42 -23.09 4.68
C ASN A 338 6.36 -24.12 4.06
N LYS A 339 6.92 -25.04 4.86
CA LYS A 339 7.86 -26.04 4.35
C LYS A 339 7.14 -27.02 3.42
N SER A 340 7.59 -27.08 2.16
CA SER A 340 7.10 -28.02 1.17
C SER A 340 8.06 -29.20 0.96
N SER A 341 7.56 -30.27 0.35
CA SER A 341 8.40 -31.39 -0.10
C SER A 341 9.26 -30.99 -1.29
N LYS A 342 10.37 -31.70 -1.54
CA LYS A 342 11.19 -31.48 -2.74
C LYS A 342 10.37 -31.75 -4.01
N PRO A 343 10.20 -30.77 -4.92
CA PRO A 343 9.45 -30.98 -6.14
C PRO A 343 10.26 -31.83 -7.12
N LYS A 344 9.55 -32.47 -8.07
CA LYS A 344 10.21 -33.16 -9.20
C LYS A 344 10.73 -32.18 -10.24
N ASP A 345 10.01 -31.08 -10.42
CA ASP A 345 10.32 -29.99 -11.33
C ASP A 345 10.27 -28.69 -10.52
N LEU A 346 11.47 -28.13 -10.25
CA LEU A 346 11.58 -26.92 -9.45
C LEU A 346 11.04 -25.70 -10.20
N LYS A 347 11.30 -25.58 -11.52
CA LYS A 347 10.82 -24.45 -12.32
C LYS A 347 9.30 -24.38 -12.26
N GLN A 348 8.64 -25.50 -12.53
CA GLN A 348 7.17 -25.55 -12.55
C GLN A 348 6.57 -25.30 -11.16
N GLU A 349 7.18 -25.83 -10.10
CA GLU A 349 6.71 -25.58 -8.73
C GLU A 349 6.77 -24.09 -8.38
N ILE A 350 7.87 -23.41 -8.71
CA ILE A 350 8.05 -21.98 -8.43
C ILE A 350 7.08 -21.12 -9.24
N ILE A 351 6.85 -21.46 -10.52
CA ILE A 351 5.83 -20.80 -11.34
C ILE A 351 4.45 -20.98 -10.71
N ASN A 352 4.10 -22.19 -10.26
CA ASN A 352 2.81 -22.45 -9.61
C ASN A 352 2.65 -21.60 -8.34
N VAL A 353 3.69 -21.52 -7.49
CA VAL A 353 3.66 -20.66 -6.30
C VAL A 353 3.42 -19.21 -6.67
N ALA A 354 4.12 -18.70 -7.69
CA ALA A 354 3.94 -17.32 -8.15
C ALA A 354 2.48 -17.04 -8.58
N LEU A 355 1.90 -17.96 -9.37
CA LEU A 355 0.51 -17.83 -9.85
C LEU A 355 -0.53 -17.99 -8.73
N GLU A 356 -0.36 -18.97 -7.84
CA GLU A 356 -1.25 -19.18 -6.69
C GLU A 356 -1.26 -17.99 -5.72
N LYS A 357 -0.15 -17.24 -5.65
CA LYS A 357 0.00 -16.05 -4.81
C LYS A 357 -0.49 -14.76 -5.46
N GLY A 358 -0.95 -14.82 -6.71
CA GLY A 358 -1.58 -13.69 -7.40
C GLY A 358 -0.77 -13.13 -8.57
N GLY A 359 0.32 -13.77 -8.98
CA GLY A 359 0.94 -13.50 -10.29
C GLY A 359 0.01 -13.91 -11.42
N ASP A 360 -0.07 -13.09 -12.47
CA ASP A 360 -0.84 -13.42 -13.69
C ASP A 360 0.03 -14.08 -14.76
N MET A 361 1.34 -13.84 -14.70
CA MET A 361 2.33 -14.40 -15.60
C MET A 361 3.66 -14.58 -14.88
N ALA A 362 4.43 -15.59 -15.26
CA ALA A 362 5.78 -15.79 -14.78
C ALA A 362 6.66 -16.41 -15.86
N GLY A 363 7.93 -16.01 -15.91
CA GLY A 363 8.93 -16.49 -16.86
C GLY A 363 10.31 -16.49 -16.25
N VAL A 364 11.25 -17.19 -16.88
CA VAL A 364 12.62 -17.37 -16.39
C VAL A 364 13.61 -16.88 -17.44
N ALA A 365 14.50 -15.96 -17.06
CA ALA A 365 15.67 -15.59 -17.83
C ALA A 365 16.93 -16.22 -17.24
N SER A 366 17.95 -16.44 -18.07
CA SER A 366 19.28 -16.83 -17.57
C SER A 366 19.99 -15.62 -16.93
N ALA A 367 20.82 -15.87 -15.91
CA ALA A 367 21.64 -14.80 -15.31
C ALA A 367 22.60 -14.18 -16.35
N GLU A 368 23.12 -14.99 -17.28
CA GLU A 368 24.01 -14.54 -18.36
C GLU A 368 23.34 -13.50 -19.28
N THR A 369 22.09 -13.74 -19.69
CA THR A 369 21.33 -12.81 -20.52
C THR A 369 21.11 -11.48 -19.78
N ILE A 370 20.74 -11.54 -18.50
CA ILE A 370 20.49 -10.34 -17.69
C ILE A 370 21.79 -9.55 -17.45
N ASP A 371 22.89 -10.23 -17.20
CA ASP A 371 24.20 -9.61 -17.01
C ASP A 371 24.69 -8.94 -18.30
N SER A 372 24.44 -9.55 -19.46
CA SER A 372 24.72 -8.95 -20.78
C SER A 372 23.90 -7.67 -21.01
N ILE A 373 22.62 -7.65 -20.62
CA ILE A 373 21.78 -6.44 -20.68
C ILE A 373 22.38 -5.35 -19.78
N ALA A 374 22.79 -5.69 -18.56
CA ALA A 374 23.40 -4.74 -17.63
C ALA A 374 24.70 -4.13 -18.20
N GLU A 375 25.54 -4.91 -18.88
CA GLU A 375 26.75 -4.40 -19.54
C GLU A 375 26.44 -3.41 -20.66
N GLN A 376 25.46 -3.71 -21.51
CA GLN A 376 25.03 -2.82 -22.58
C GLN A 376 24.43 -1.51 -22.01
N LEU A 377 23.60 -1.61 -20.96
CA LEU A 377 23.04 -0.44 -20.28
C LEU A 377 24.12 0.46 -19.67
N ARG A 378 25.22 -0.10 -19.17
CA ARG A 378 26.35 0.69 -18.65
C ARG A 378 27.00 1.56 -19.71
N ASP A 379 27.05 1.12 -20.97
CA ASP A 379 27.54 1.95 -22.08
C ASP A 379 26.48 2.96 -22.54
N ILE A 380 25.23 2.51 -22.75
CA ILE A 380 24.11 3.35 -23.21
C ILE A 380 23.85 4.51 -22.24
N ARG A 381 23.94 4.26 -20.93
CA ARG A 381 23.64 5.23 -19.86
C ARG A 381 24.88 5.71 -19.11
N LYS A 382 26.08 5.60 -19.69
CA LYS A 382 27.37 5.88 -19.00
C LYS A 382 27.50 7.29 -18.42
N ASP A 383 26.91 8.27 -19.10
CA ASP A 383 26.96 9.70 -18.76
C ASP A 383 25.75 10.16 -17.93
N GLU A 384 24.80 9.26 -17.66
CA GLU A 384 23.57 9.60 -16.95
C GLU A 384 23.84 9.86 -15.45
N LYS A 385 23.39 11.03 -14.99
CA LYS A 385 23.36 11.41 -13.58
C LYS A 385 21.92 11.56 -13.12
N ILE A 386 21.61 10.96 -11.98
CA ILE A 386 20.30 11.05 -11.34
C ILE A 386 20.34 12.17 -10.31
N ILE A 387 19.44 13.14 -10.47
CA ILE A 387 19.26 14.25 -9.54
C ILE A 387 18.03 13.93 -8.69
N SER A 388 18.26 13.56 -7.44
CA SER A 388 17.19 13.20 -6.50
C SER A 388 17.06 14.23 -5.39
N ALA A 389 15.83 14.57 -5.06
CA ALA A 389 15.46 15.39 -3.92
C ALA A 389 14.72 14.60 -2.83
N THR A 390 15.02 14.89 -1.57
CA THR A 390 14.26 14.48 -0.37
C THR A 390 13.87 15.73 0.41
N ASP A 391 12.68 15.72 1.03
CA ASP A 391 12.24 16.81 1.89
C ASP A 391 12.79 16.63 3.31
N LYS A 392 13.49 17.62 3.83
CA LYS A 392 13.97 17.65 5.22
C LYS A 392 12.88 18.03 6.21
N ASN A 393 11.80 18.65 5.73
CA ASN A 393 10.71 19.09 6.58
C ASN A 393 9.60 18.04 6.69
N ALA A 394 8.92 18.04 7.84
CA ALA A 394 7.72 17.25 8.03
C ALA A 394 6.58 17.69 7.07
N PRO A 395 5.57 16.82 6.83
CA PRO A 395 4.38 17.16 6.05
C PRO A 395 3.75 18.50 6.47
N PHE A 396 3.12 19.18 5.49
CA PHE A 396 2.46 20.48 5.61
C PHE A 396 3.34 21.73 5.83
N ASN A 397 4.65 21.58 6.02
CA ASN A 397 5.59 22.72 6.02
C ASN A 397 6.03 23.06 4.59
N PRO A 398 6.70 24.20 4.33
CA PRO A 398 7.42 24.41 3.07
C PRO A 398 8.42 23.28 2.79
N TYR A 399 8.62 22.90 1.52
CA TYR A 399 9.61 21.89 1.15
C TYR A 399 11.03 22.42 1.41
N ASP A 400 11.84 21.70 2.19
CA ASP A 400 13.27 22.00 2.37
C ASP A 400 14.11 20.93 1.64
N PRO A 401 14.54 21.20 0.40
CA PRO A 401 15.16 20.18 -0.43
C PRO A 401 16.56 19.81 0.07
N LEU A 402 16.79 18.51 0.20
CA LEU A 402 18.12 17.89 0.17
C LEU A 402 18.31 17.29 -1.22
N ILE A 403 19.19 17.89 -2.03
CA ILE A 403 19.49 17.40 -3.38
C ILE A 403 20.74 16.53 -3.35
N GLU A 404 20.66 15.36 -3.97
CA GLU A 404 21.77 14.45 -4.20
C GLU A 404 21.92 14.21 -5.70
N ILE A 405 23.16 14.24 -6.20
CA ILE A 405 23.49 13.89 -7.57
C ILE A 405 24.30 12.60 -7.52
N LYS A 406 23.77 11.54 -8.12
CA LYS A 406 24.42 10.22 -8.16
C LYS A 406 24.58 9.76 -9.60
N LYS A 407 25.66 9.04 -9.91
CA LYS A 407 25.73 8.30 -11.17
C LYS A 407 24.67 7.20 -11.13
N ARG A 408 23.98 6.93 -12.26
CA ARG A 408 23.06 5.79 -12.31
C ARG A 408 23.83 4.50 -11.99
N ALA A 409 23.30 3.72 -11.05
CA ALA A 409 23.84 2.42 -10.69
C ALA A 409 23.17 1.35 -11.56
N ILE A 410 23.90 0.84 -12.55
CA ILE A 410 23.48 -0.32 -13.34
C ILE A 410 24.07 -1.58 -12.73
N ARG A 411 23.20 -2.49 -12.32
CA ARG A 411 23.56 -3.72 -11.58
C ARG A 411 23.38 -4.96 -12.44
N ASN A 412 24.18 -5.97 -12.15
CA ASN A 412 24.05 -7.31 -12.71
C ASN A 412 23.55 -8.29 -11.64
N THR A 413 23.29 -9.54 -11.98
CA THR A 413 22.77 -10.55 -11.05
C THR A 413 23.76 -10.86 -9.92
N THR A 414 25.07 -10.88 -10.22
CA THR A 414 26.13 -11.11 -9.24
C THR A 414 26.27 -9.99 -8.19
N ASP A 415 25.72 -8.80 -8.44
CA ASP A 415 25.64 -7.75 -7.41
C ASP A 415 24.73 -8.16 -6.23
N TYR A 416 23.78 -9.07 -6.48
CA TYR A 416 22.78 -9.57 -5.52
C TYR A 416 23.14 -10.94 -4.94
N ILE A 417 23.56 -11.90 -5.78
CA ILE A 417 23.95 -13.26 -5.38
C ILE A 417 25.16 -13.68 -6.22
N ASP A 418 26.30 -13.95 -5.58
CA ASP A 418 27.58 -14.23 -6.26
C ASP A 418 27.51 -15.35 -7.30
N ASP A 419 26.72 -16.38 -7.03
CA ASP A 419 26.51 -17.57 -7.86
C ASP A 419 25.12 -17.61 -8.50
N ALA A 420 24.54 -16.44 -8.79
CA ALA A 420 23.25 -16.34 -9.49
C ALA A 420 23.28 -17.11 -10.83
N LYS A 421 22.22 -17.88 -11.10
CA LYS A 421 22.07 -18.68 -12.32
C LYS A 421 20.83 -18.32 -13.13
N SER A 422 19.76 -17.93 -12.45
CA SER A 422 18.47 -17.64 -13.07
C SER A 422 17.81 -16.43 -12.44
N VAL A 423 16.99 -15.75 -13.23
CA VAL A 423 16.11 -14.67 -12.79
C VAL A 423 14.68 -15.04 -13.15
N ILE A 424 13.82 -15.16 -12.13
CA ILE A 424 12.39 -15.38 -12.33
C ILE A 424 11.71 -14.01 -12.37
N ILE A 425 10.90 -13.76 -13.38
CA ILE A 425 10.10 -12.55 -13.51
C ILE A 425 8.65 -12.92 -13.30
N VAL A 426 7.96 -12.19 -12.42
CA VAL A 426 6.52 -12.35 -12.19
C VAL A 426 5.82 -11.03 -12.51
N GLY A 427 4.76 -11.10 -13.31
CA GLY A 427 3.93 -9.97 -13.68
C GLY A 427 2.56 -10.02 -13.01
N VAL A 428 2.07 -8.87 -12.56
CA VAL A 428 0.69 -8.69 -12.06
C VAL A 428 0.03 -7.60 -12.88
N HIS A 429 -1.09 -7.92 -13.50
CA HIS A 429 -1.93 -6.95 -14.20
C HIS A 429 -2.74 -6.12 -13.22
N TYR A 430 -3.08 -4.92 -13.62
CA TYR A 430 -3.98 -4.07 -12.87
C TYR A 430 -5.23 -3.73 -13.68
N PRO A 431 -6.37 -3.43 -13.02
CA PRO A 431 -7.59 -3.06 -13.73
C PRO A 431 -7.38 -1.84 -14.63
N GLU A 432 -7.82 -1.93 -15.88
CA GLU A 432 -7.65 -0.86 -16.87
C GLU A 432 -8.66 0.28 -16.67
N THR A 433 -9.85 0.02 -16.13
CA THR A 433 -10.86 1.06 -15.89
C THR A 433 -10.31 2.29 -15.13
N PRO A 434 -9.49 2.17 -14.08
CA PRO A 434 -8.78 3.32 -13.49
C PRO A 434 -7.96 4.15 -14.48
N VAL A 435 -7.33 3.50 -15.48
CA VAL A 435 -6.54 4.14 -16.55
C VAL A 435 -7.47 4.92 -17.48
N GLU A 436 -8.51 4.27 -18.01
CA GLU A 436 -9.47 4.88 -18.95
C GLU A 436 -10.23 6.06 -18.33
N ARG A 437 -10.50 5.99 -17.03
CA ARG A 437 -11.28 6.98 -16.28
C ARG A 437 -10.42 8.08 -15.67
N LEU A 438 -9.09 7.99 -15.78
CA LEU A 438 -8.16 8.95 -15.22
C LEU A 438 -8.43 10.35 -15.78
N GLY A 439 -8.73 11.29 -14.89
CA GLY A 439 -8.98 12.68 -15.28
C GLY A 439 -10.21 12.89 -16.18
N GLN A 440 -11.08 11.89 -16.33
CA GLN A 440 -12.28 11.96 -17.19
C GLN A 440 -13.54 12.42 -16.43
N PRO A 441 -14.44 13.23 -17.04
CA PRO A 441 -15.72 13.60 -16.45
C PRO A 441 -16.61 12.39 -16.13
N PRO A 442 -17.47 12.44 -15.09
CA PRO A 442 -17.79 13.63 -14.30
C PRO A 442 -16.88 13.84 -13.07
N ALA A 443 -16.17 12.81 -12.62
CA ALA A 443 -15.39 12.87 -11.39
C ALA A 443 -14.00 13.47 -11.60
N GLU A 444 -13.40 13.28 -12.78
CA GLU A 444 -12.02 13.66 -13.12
C GLU A 444 -11.02 13.20 -12.05
N ALA A 445 -11.19 11.97 -11.56
CA ALA A 445 -10.40 11.42 -10.47
C ALA A 445 -9.09 10.81 -10.99
N VAL A 446 -8.03 10.94 -10.22
CA VAL A 446 -6.70 10.35 -10.51
C VAL A 446 -6.28 9.37 -9.40
N GLY A 447 -6.76 9.58 -8.17
CA GLY A 447 -6.56 8.68 -7.04
C GLY A 447 -6.83 7.19 -7.34
N PRO A 448 -7.91 6.83 -8.06
CA PRO A 448 -8.16 5.48 -8.60
C PRO A 448 -6.94 4.79 -9.21
N TYR A 449 -6.29 5.46 -10.17
CA TYR A 449 -5.13 4.92 -10.86
C TYR A 449 -3.92 4.79 -9.94
N VAL A 450 -3.59 5.86 -9.22
CA VAL A 450 -2.43 5.90 -8.30
C VAL A 450 -2.52 4.80 -7.24
N PHE A 451 -3.70 4.59 -6.66
CA PHE A 451 -3.90 3.57 -5.65
C PHE A 451 -3.79 2.15 -6.22
N VAL A 452 -4.32 1.93 -7.41
CA VAL A 452 -4.19 0.64 -8.09
C VAL A 452 -2.71 0.33 -8.40
N GLN A 453 -1.93 1.30 -8.86
CA GLN A 453 -0.48 1.11 -9.05
C GLN A 453 0.25 0.76 -7.76
N TYR A 454 -0.09 1.45 -6.67
CA TYR A 454 0.46 1.18 -5.34
C TYR A 454 0.14 -0.22 -4.84
N GLU A 455 -1.13 -0.64 -4.89
CA GLU A 455 -1.56 -1.97 -4.46
C GLU A 455 -0.97 -3.07 -5.36
N THR A 456 -0.83 -2.83 -6.66
CA THR A 456 -0.19 -3.78 -7.59
C THR A 456 1.29 -4.01 -7.24
N ASN A 457 2.02 -2.94 -6.93
CA ASN A 457 3.40 -3.04 -6.45
C ASN A 457 3.46 -3.84 -5.13
N TRP A 458 2.52 -3.62 -4.22
CA TRP A 458 2.46 -4.38 -2.97
C TRP A 458 2.18 -5.86 -3.18
N GLN A 459 1.23 -6.20 -4.05
CA GLN A 459 0.94 -7.58 -4.42
C GLN A 459 2.17 -8.25 -5.04
N LEU A 460 2.89 -7.57 -5.93
CA LEU A 460 4.17 -8.04 -6.45
C LEU A 460 5.20 -8.32 -5.35
N GLY A 461 5.29 -7.47 -4.33
CA GLY A 461 6.14 -7.71 -3.16
C GLY A 461 5.76 -8.95 -2.37
N HIS A 462 4.46 -9.20 -2.16
CA HIS A 462 3.97 -10.43 -1.53
C HIS A 462 4.33 -11.65 -2.39
N VAL A 463 4.08 -11.62 -3.69
CA VAL A 463 4.40 -12.73 -4.60
C VAL A 463 5.90 -13.00 -4.65
N GLY A 464 6.73 -11.96 -4.82
CA GLY A 464 8.19 -12.06 -4.81
C GLY A 464 8.71 -12.65 -3.50
N TYR A 465 8.15 -12.24 -2.36
CA TYR A 465 8.47 -12.81 -1.06
C TYR A 465 8.12 -14.30 -0.97
N SER A 466 6.91 -14.69 -1.37
CA SER A 466 6.47 -16.10 -1.34
C SER A 466 7.35 -16.98 -2.25
N VAL A 467 7.75 -16.48 -3.42
CA VAL A 467 8.67 -17.17 -4.33
C VAL A 467 10.06 -17.34 -3.70
N CYS A 468 10.60 -16.30 -3.06
CA CYS A 468 11.86 -16.41 -2.31
C CYS A 468 11.76 -17.47 -1.20
N GLN A 469 10.68 -17.44 -0.42
CA GLN A 469 10.44 -18.45 0.62
C GLN A 469 10.34 -19.87 0.05
N ALA A 470 9.69 -20.05 -1.10
CA ALA A 470 9.61 -21.35 -1.76
C ALA A 470 11.00 -21.86 -2.20
N LEU A 471 11.84 -21.00 -2.78
CA LEU A 471 13.22 -21.33 -3.17
C LEU A 471 14.10 -21.66 -1.95
N GLU A 472 14.03 -20.86 -0.89
CA GLU A 472 14.75 -21.09 0.36
C GLU A 472 14.39 -22.44 0.99
N ASN A 473 13.11 -22.80 0.98
CA ASN A 473 12.64 -24.11 1.46
C ASN A 473 13.20 -25.29 0.65
N GLN A 474 13.62 -25.04 -0.60
CA GLN A 474 14.30 -26.01 -1.45
C GLN A 474 15.84 -25.98 -1.33
N GLY A 475 16.37 -25.05 -0.53
CA GLY A 475 17.81 -24.91 -0.26
C GLY A 475 18.53 -23.97 -1.22
N HIS A 476 17.79 -23.08 -1.90
CA HIS A 476 18.33 -22.10 -2.83
C HIS A 476 18.36 -20.70 -2.21
N LYS A 477 19.37 -19.90 -2.56
CA LYS A 477 19.37 -18.47 -2.24
C LYS A 477 18.41 -17.76 -3.19
N ALA A 478 17.66 -16.79 -2.68
CA ALA A 478 16.80 -15.96 -3.50
C ALA A 478 16.66 -14.56 -2.91
N VAL A 479 16.54 -13.57 -3.78
CA VAL A 479 16.18 -12.20 -3.39
C VAL A 479 15.35 -11.56 -4.48
N TYR A 480 14.28 -10.87 -4.09
CA TYR A 480 13.47 -10.12 -5.04
C TYR A 480 13.84 -8.63 -5.06
N THR A 481 13.62 -7.99 -6.21
CA THR A 481 13.79 -6.55 -6.41
C THR A 481 12.78 -6.01 -7.42
N TYR A 482 12.37 -4.75 -7.22
CA TYR A 482 11.50 -4.04 -8.15
C TYR A 482 12.26 -3.41 -9.33
N ASP A 483 13.59 -3.32 -9.28
CA ASP A 483 14.39 -2.71 -10.34
C ASP A 483 15.77 -3.38 -10.40
N LEU A 484 15.85 -4.56 -11.02
CA LEU A 484 17.05 -5.41 -11.01
C LEU A 484 18.23 -4.71 -11.67
N THR A 485 18.11 -4.32 -12.94
CA THR A 485 19.21 -3.66 -13.64
C THR A 485 19.41 -2.21 -13.21
N GLY A 486 18.46 -1.62 -12.47
CA GLY A 486 18.51 -0.21 -12.10
C GLY A 486 18.20 0.72 -13.29
N ALA A 487 17.48 0.26 -14.30
CA ALA A 487 17.08 1.04 -15.48
C ALA A 487 15.80 1.87 -15.23
N GLY A 488 14.99 1.44 -14.26
CA GLY A 488 13.74 2.07 -13.88
C GLY A 488 13.90 3.31 -13.00
N SER A 489 12.80 3.66 -12.32
CA SER A 489 12.70 4.66 -11.25
C SER A 489 11.40 4.43 -10.48
N VAL A 490 10.92 5.46 -9.80
CA VAL A 490 9.74 5.44 -8.96
C VAL A 490 8.80 6.60 -9.26
N VAL A 491 7.51 6.38 -9.03
CA VAL A 491 6.45 7.39 -9.12
C VAL A 491 6.09 7.84 -7.70
N GLY A 492 5.81 9.13 -7.54
CA GLY A 492 5.33 9.68 -6.29
C GLY A 492 3.86 9.33 -6.05
N SER A 493 3.52 8.92 -4.83
CA SER A 493 2.13 8.79 -4.39
C SER A 493 1.94 9.30 -2.96
N PRO A 494 0.69 9.50 -2.48
CA PRO A 494 0.45 9.82 -1.07
C PRO A 494 0.79 8.68 -0.10
N ARG A 495 1.16 7.52 -0.64
CA ARG A 495 1.56 6.35 0.12
C ARG A 495 3.06 6.05 0.00
N GLY A 496 3.82 7.05 -0.44
CA GLY A 496 5.24 6.93 -0.72
C GLY A 496 5.50 6.61 -2.19
N GLN A 497 6.75 6.32 -2.50
CA GLN A 497 7.17 5.99 -3.86
C GLN A 497 6.92 4.51 -4.17
N PHE A 498 6.54 4.20 -5.41
CA PHE A 498 6.42 2.84 -5.94
C PHE A 498 7.14 2.73 -7.28
N ALA A 499 7.53 1.51 -7.68
CA ALA A 499 8.29 1.28 -8.91
C ALA A 499 7.45 1.63 -10.15
N ASP A 500 8.06 2.35 -11.08
CA ASP A 500 7.36 2.86 -12.26
C ASP A 500 7.11 1.78 -13.33
N ALA A 501 6.45 2.17 -14.42
CA ALA A 501 6.10 1.27 -15.51
C ALA A 501 7.30 0.72 -16.33
N THR A 502 8.52 1.19 -16.08
CA THR A 502 9.75 0.79 -16.78
C THR A 502 10.61 -0.19 -15.98
N CYS A 503 10.34 -0.33 -14.69
CA CYS A 503 10.98 -1.26 -13.78
C CYS A 503 10.79 -2.73 -14.19
N ASN A 504 11.89 -3.50 -14.21
CA ASN A 504 11.95 -4.93 -14.56
C ASN A 504 11.41 -5.31 -15.96
N THR A 505 11.29 -4.33 -16.87
CA THR A 505 10.68 -4.55 -18.19
C THR A 505 11.62 -5.22 -19.19
N LEU A 506 12.92 -4.94 -19.11
CA LEU A 506 13.94 -5.59 -19.95
C LEU A 506 14.11 -7.05 -19.55
N GLU A 507 14.07 -7.29 -18.25
CA GLU A 507 14.14 -8.60 -17.63
C GLU A 507 12.89 -9.43 -17.98
N ALA A 508 11.70 -8.82 -17.99
CA ALA A 508 10.47 -9.46 -18.46
C ALA A 508 10.52 -9.85 -19.94
N VAL A 509 11.12 -9.02 -20.80
CA VAL A 509 11.33 -9.36 -22.22
C VAL A 509 12.33 -10.51 -22.37
N ALA A 510 13.42 -10.48 -21.60
CA ALA A 510 14.41 -11.56 -21.56
C ALA A 510 13.83 -12.89 -21.04
N ALA A 511 12.79 -12.83 -20.20
CA ALA A 511 12.05 -13.98 -19.69
C ALA A 511 10.86 -14.39 -20.60
N GLY A 512 10.78 -13.85 -21.82
CA GLY A 512 9.77 -14.23 -22.81
C GLY A 512 8.33 -13.78 -22.49
N LEU A 513 8.13 -12.82 -21.58
CA LEU A 513 6.78 -12.43 -21.14
C LEU A 513 6.05 -11.49 -22.11
N GLY A 514 6.77 -10.78 -22.96
CA GLY A 514 6.18 -9.86 -23.93
C GLY A 514 7.21 -9.06 -24.70
N THR A 515 6.75 -7.97 -25.32
CA THR A 515 7.58 -7.14 -26.20
C THR A 515 7.67 -5.72 -25.69
N LEU A 516 8.83 -5.09 -25.73
CA LEU A 516 8.99 -3.71 -25.26
C LEU A 516 8.20 -2.71 -26.14
N ALA A 517 7.44 -1.82 -25.50
CA ALA A 517 6.76 -0.70 -26.14
C ALA A 517 7.59 0.58 -26.04
N LEU A 518 7.28 1.57 -26.88
CA LEU A 518 8.03 2.83 -26.97
C LEU A 518 8.04 3.64 -25.66
N ASN A 519 7.03 3.48 -24.80
CA ASN A 519 6.99 4.13 -23.49
C ASN A 519 7.81 3.39 -22.41
N GLY A 520 8.50 2.31 -22.78
CA GLY A 520 9.33 1.50 -21.88
C GLY A 520 8.58 0.43 -21.11
N SER A 521 7.26 0.28 -21.28
CA SER A 521 6.50 -0.84 -20.70
C SER A 521 6.53 -2.07 -21.59
N VAL A 522 6.22 -3.25 -21.03
CA VAL A 522 6.08 -4.49 -21.80
C VAL A 522 4.66 -4.61 -22.31
N ASN A 523 4.49 -4.88 -23.60
CA ASN A 523 3.22 -5.27 -24.19
C ASN A 523 3.08 -6.80 -24.17
N THR A 524 2.02 -7.28 -23.53
CA THR A 524 1.64 -8.71 -23.44
C THR A 524 0.40 -8.96 -24.29
N GLU A 525 0.17 -10.22 -24.68
CA GLU A 525 -1.01 -10.59 -25.49
C GLU A 525 -2.32 -10.37 -24.72
N GLU A 526 -2.38 -10.71 -23.43
CA GLU A 526 -3.62 -10.63 -22.65
C GLU A 526 -3.91 -9.23 -22.13
N PHE A 527 -2.91 -8.54 -21.58
CA PHE A 527 -3.10 -7.32 -20.77
C PHE A 527 -2.55 -6.04 -21.41
N GLY A 528 -1.95 -6.13 -22.60
CA GLY A 528 -1.29 -4.98 -23.22
C GLY A 528 -0.15 -4.50 -22.33
N ILE A 529 -0.16 -3.23 -21.94
CA ILE A 529 0.85 -2.65 -21.04
C ILE A 529 0.38 -2.47 -19.58
N HIS A 530 -0.79 -3.00 -19.22
CA HIS A 530 -1.44 -2.77 -17.93
C HIS A 530 -0.99 -3.73 -16.83
N GLN A 531 0.34 -3.86 -16.66
CA GLN A 531 0.96 -4.69 -15.65
C GLN A 531 2.25 -4.06 -15.09
N ARG A 532 2.73 -4.64 -13.99
CA ARG A 532 4.03 -4.36 -13.36
C ARG A 532 4.75 -5.67 -13.10
N PHE A 533 6.07 -5.61 -12.87
CA PHE A 533 6.91 -6.80 -12.74
C PHE A 533 7.79 -6.76 -11.49
N ILE A 534 8.02 -7.93 -10.91
CA ILE A 534 9.02 -8.18 -9.87
C ILE A 534 10.03 -9.19 -10.40
N ALA A 535 11.31 -8.97 -10.10
CA ALA A 535 12.39 -9.88 -10.47
C ALA A 535 12.92 -10.60 -9.23
N ILE A 536 13.14 -11.90 -9.33
CA ILE A 536 13.72 -12.73 -8.28
C ILE A 536 15.02 -13.33 -8.81
N VAL A 537 16.15 -12.93 -8.21
CA VAL A 537 17.48 -13.47 -8.52
C VAL A 537 17.72 -14.70 -7.66
N THR A 538 18.23 -15.79 -8.24
CA THR A 538 18.47 -17.05 -7.51
C THR A 538 19.68 -17.82 -8.02
N ASP A 539 20.29 -18.62 -7.13
CA ASP A 539 21.32 -19.61 -7.46
C ASP A 539 20.72 -20.94 -8.01
N ALA A 540 19.40 -21.07 -8.03
CA ALA A 540 18.71 -22.20 -8.62
C ALA A 540 18.94 -22.21 -10.13
N GLU A 541 19.34 -23.36 -10.66
CA GLU A 541 19.51 -23.57 -12.10
C GLU A 541 18.16 -23.95 -12.70
N LEU A 542 17.54 -22.99 -13.38
CA LEU A 542 16.24 -23.14 -14.03
C LEU A 542 16.42 -22.97 -15.55
N GLU A 543 15.70 -23.77 -16.32
CA GLU A 543 15.66 -23.63 -17.78
C GLU A 543 15.08 -22.26 -18.16
N ALA A 544 15.82 -21.47 -18.93
CA ALA A 544 15.38 -20.16 -19.40
C ALA A 544 14.30 -20.30 -20.48
N ASP A 545 13.39 -19.34 -20.54
CA ASP A 545 12.41 -19.19 -21.60
C ASP A 545 13.01 -18.40 -22.76
N ASP A 546 12.46 -18.61 -23.97
CA ASP A 546 12.95 -17.93 -25.18
C ASP A 546 12.64 -16.43 -25.14
N VAL A 547 13.62 -15.61 -25.54
CA VAL A 547 13.42 -14.17 -25.71
C VAL A 547 12.46 -13.91 -26.88
N LEU A 548 11.45 -13.06 -26.66
CA LEU A 548 10.54 -12.64 -27.72
C LEU A 548 11.15 -11.49 -28.53
N GLU A 549 11.35 -11.68 -29.84
CA GLU A 549 11.96 -10.75 -30.81
C GLU A 549 11.25 -9.40 -30.99
N GLY A 550 10.23 -9.11 -30.18
CA GLY A 550 9.48 -7.88 -30.29
C GLY A 550 8.60 -7.85 -31.54
N ASN A 551 7.73 -6.85 -31.62
CA ASN A 551 7.09 -6.49 -32.88
C ASN A 551 7.29 -4.99 -33.11
N PRO A 552 8.29 -4.58 -33.89
CA PRO A 552 8.58 -3.17 -34.14
C PRO A 552 7.40 -2.38 -34.73
N LYS A 553 6.45 -3.06 -35.40
CA LYS A 553 5.24 -2.45 -35.96
C LYS A 553 4.17 -2.14 -34.91
N LEU A 554 4.30 -2.70 -33.71
CA LEU A 554 3.29 -2.61 -32.64
C LEU A 554 3.15 -1.16 -32.14
N CYS A 555 4.26 -0.42 -32.08
CA CYS A 555 4.22 1.04 -31.89
C CYS A 555 4.07 1.80 -33.23
N GLY A 556 4.71 1.33 -34.31
CA GLY A 556 4.66 1.97 -35.63
C GLY A 556 4.92 3.49 -35.55
N ASP A 557 4.12 4.27 -36.27
CA ASP A 557 4.19 5.75 -36.26
C ASP A 557 3.28 6.41 -35.19
N CYS A 558 2.83 5.67 -34.16
CA CYS A 558 1.81 6.13 -33.22
C CYS A 558 2.23 7.38 -32.42
N GLY A 559 3.33 7.28 -31.66
CA GLY A 559 3.92 8.38 -30.88
C GLY A 559 3.02 9.02 -29.81
N LYS A 560 1.88 8.41 -29.44
CA LYS A 560 0.95 8.98 -28.44
C LYS A 560 1.61 9.19 -27.07
N CYS A 561 2.43 8.25 -26.62
CA CYS A 561 3.16 8.37 -25.36
C CYS A 561 4.13 9.55 -25.35
N ILE A 562 4.83 9.81 -26.46
CA ILE A 562 5.73 10.96 -26.63
C ILE A 562 4.94 12.26 -26.59
N LYS A 563 3.84 12.35 -27.35
CA LYS A 563 2.98 13.55 -27.42
C LYS A 563 2.31 13.88 -26.09
N ALA A 564 1.99 12.85 -25.29
CA ALA A 564 1.35 13.01 -23.99
C ALA A 564 2.34 13.35 -22.86
N CYS A 565 3.65 13.15 -23.06
CA CYS A 565 4.64 13.37 -22.02
C CYS A 565 4.79 14.88 -21.71
N PRO A 566 4.40 15.35 -20.51
CA PRO A 566 4.40 16.77 -20.19
C PRO A 566 5.81 17.36 -20.07
N THR A 567 6.83 16.51 -19.94
CA THR A 567 8.23 16.89 -19.74
C THR A 567 9.12 16.45 -20.90
N LEU A 568 8.56 15.96 -22.02
CA LEU A 568 9.29 15.48 -23.20
C LEU A 568 10.47 14.55 -22.84
N ALA A 569 10.25 13.66 -21.87
CA ALA A 569 11.24 12.70 -21.38
C ALA A 569 11.47 11.52 -22.34
N LEU A 570 10.55 11.30 -23.28
CA LEU A 570 10.65 10.27 -24.32
C LEU A 570 11.08 10.92 -25.65
N ARG A 571 12.27 10.57 -26.14
CA ARG A 571 12.87 11.16 -27.35
C ARG A 571 13.20 10.08 -28.37
N ALA A 572 12.36 9.93 -29.39
CA ALA A 572 12.48 8.82 -30.35
C ALA A 572 13.87 8.72 -31.01
N ASP A 573 14.59 9.83 -31.20
CA ASP A 573 15.92 9.87 -31.79
C ASP A 573 17.01 9.21 -30.91
N ASP A 574 16.72 8.97 -29.62
CA ASP A 574 17.63 8.33 -28.66
C ASP A 574 17.49 6.79 -28.63
N MET A 575 16.66 6.22 -29.52
CA MET A 575 16.42 4.77 -29.56
C MET A 575 17.69 4.00 -29.97
N VAL A 576 17.94 2.89 -29.28
CA VAL A 576 19.07 1.98 -29.49
C VAL A 576 18.58 0.53 -29.51
N ASP A 577 19.41 -0.40 -29.97
CA ASP A 577 19.10 -1.84 -29.90
C ASP A 577 19.89 -2.49 -28.76
N LEU A 578 19.19 -3.29 -27.95
CA LEU A 578 19.79 -4.22 -26.99
C LEU A 578 19.87 -5.61 -27.61
N ASP A 579 20.96 -6.32 -27.38
CA ASP A 579 21.10 -7.74 -27.66
C ASP A 579 20.66 -8.55 -26.43
N MET A 580 19.66 -9.41 -26.61
CA MET A 580 19.16 -10.32 -25.58
C MET A 580 19.21 -11.73 -26.15
N ASP A 581 20.27 -12.47 -25.85
CA ASP A 581 20.51 -13.83 -26.35
C ASP A 581 20.47 -13.92 -27.90
N GLY A 582 21.15 -12.98 -28.57
CA GLY A 582 21.19 -12.91 -30.03
C GLY A 582 19.97 -12.25 -30.68
N VAL A 583 18.95 -11.91 -29.90
CA VAL A 583 17.74 -11.22 -30.35
C VAL A 583 17.90 -9.70 -30.18
N LYS A 584 17.63 -8.92 -31.23
CA LYS A 584 17.73 -7.45 -31.18
C LYS A 584 16.42 -6.82 -30.72
N ILE A 585 16.45 -6.15 -29.57
CA ILE A 585 15.30 -5.50 -28.95
C ILE A 585 15.45 -3.98 -28.99
N PRO A 586 14.57 -3.25 -29.70
CA PRO A 586 14.58 -1.79 -29.68
C PRO A 586 14.27 -1.26 -28.27
N TYR A 587 15.12 -0.36 -27.79
CA TYR A 587 15.06 0.23 -26.46
C TYR A 587 15.14 1.75 -26.57
N LEU A 588 14.18 2.44 -25.94
CA LEU A 588 14.21 3.89 -25.80
C LEU A 588 14.60 4.28 -24.36
N PRO A 589 15.83 4.78 -24.13
CA PRO A 589 16.21 5.30 -22.82
C PRO A 589 15.38 6.54 -22.46
N VAL A 590 14.62 6.45 -21.37
CA VAL A 590 13.88 7.61 -20.83
C VAL A 590 14.85 8.62 -20.18
N ASP A 591 14.72 9.91 -20.51
CA ASP A 591 15.37 10.99 -19.75
C ASP A 591 14.80 11.03 -18.34
N ARG A 592 15.58 10.49 -17.40
CA ARG A 592 15.07 10.21 -16.07
C ARG A 592 14.76 11.46 -15.27
N ASN A 593 15.61 12.48 -15.34
CA ASN A 593 15.42 13.69 -14.55
C ASN A 593 14.18 14.48 -15.03
N ARG A 594 13.92 14.48 -16.35
CA ARG A 594 12.69 15.05 -16.90
C ARG A 594 11.45 14.23 -16.56
N CYS A 595 11.54 12.89 -16.56
CA CYS A 595 10.43 12.04 -16.14
C CYS A 595 10.09 12.28 -14.65
N ASP A 596 11.09 12.19 -13.77
CA ASP A 596 10.94 12.37 -12.32
C ASP A 596 10.36 13.75 -11.96
N TRP A 597 10.63 14.81 -12.74
CA TRP A 597 10.00 16.13 -12.57
C TRP A 597 8.47 16.05 -12.52
N ALA A 598 7.86 15.26 -13.40
CA ALA A 598 6.43 15.03 -13.43
C ALA A 598 6.01 13.83 -12.57
N SER A 599 6.61 12.66 -12.75
CA SER A 599 6.11 11.42 -12.15
C SER A 599 6.39 11.32 -10.65
N LYS A 600 7.60 11.69 -10.23
CA LYS A 600 8.09 11.54 -8.86
C LYS A 600 7.81 12.77 -8.00
N TYR A 601 8.07 13.95 -8.56
CA TYR A 601 7.92 15.23 -7.86
C TYR A 601 6.59 15.94 -8.15
N ALA A 602 5.83 15.49 -9.15
CA ALA A 602 4.50 16.00 -9.46
C ALA A 602 4.47 17.54 -9.61
N LEU A 603 5.52 18.08 -10.25
CA LEU A 603 5.70 19.52 -10.45
C LEU A 603 4.86 20.06 -11.61
N THR A 604 4.34 19.21 -12.48
CA THR A 604 3.45 19.60 -13.58
C THR A 604 1.98 19.35 -13.23
N GLY A 605 1.09 20.27 -13.54
CA GLY A 605 -0.35 20.11 -13.26
C GLY A 605 -1.02 19.07 -14.16
N GLU A 606 -0.65 19.02 -15.45
CA GLU A 606 -1.28 18.20 -16.48
C GLU A 606 -1.17 16.68 -16.24
N ASP A 607 -0.12 16.23 -15.55
CA ASP A 607 0.11 14.79 -15.32
C ASP A 607 -0.74 14.21 -14.18
N GLY A 608 -1.66 14.97 -13.58
CA GLY A 608 -2.61 14.44 -12.59
C GLY A 608 -2.91 15.39 -11.43
N ASN A 609 -1.89 16.12 -10.96
CA ASN A 609 -1.95 16.84 -9.69
C ASN A 609 -3.03 17.94 -9.66
N LYS A 610 -3.30 18.59 -10.80
CA LYS A 610 -4.34 19.62 -10.91
C LYS A 610 -5.74 19.07 -10.59
N PHE A 611 -5.99 17.78 -10.87
CA PHE A 611 -7.29 17.14 -10.64
C PHE A 611 -7.56 16.83 -9.17
N GLY A 612 -6.50 16.77 -8.35
CA GLY A 612 -6.59 16.76 -6.88
C GLY A 612 -6.85 18.15 -6.28
N GLY A 613 -6.77 19.22 -7.07
CA GLY A 613 -6.90 20.60 -6.59
C GLY A 613 -5.58 21.19 -6.07
N SER A 614 -4.44 20.59 -6.43
CA SER A 614 -3.12 21.22 -6.26
C SER A 614 -2.98 22.41 -7.21
N THR A 615 -2.34 23.48 -6.74
CA THR A 615 -2.02 24.65 -7.57
C THR A 615 -0.61 24.61 -8.15
N THR A 616 0.16 23.55 -7.90
CA THR A 616 1.51 23.39 -8.45
C THR A 616 1.45 23.11 -9.95
N ASP A 617 2.05 24.00 -10.74
CA ASP A 617 2.26 23.81 -12.17
C ASP A 617 3.53 24.56 -12.61
N ILE A 618 4.66 23.87 -12.57
CA ILE A 618 5.99 24.39 -12.85
C ILE A 618 6.55 23.63 -14.07
N PRO A 619 6.71 24.32 -15.22
CA PRO A 619 7.23 23.70 -16.44
C PRO A 619 8.61 23.08 -16.23
N CYS A 620 8.83 21.92 -16.85
CA CYS A 620 10.14 21.28 -16.83
C CYS A 620 11.13 22.05 -17.72
N PRO A 621 12.32 22.41 -17.21
CA PRO A 621 13.34 23.10 -18.01
C PRO A 621 13.98 22.18 -19.05
N ASP A 622 14.61 22.74 -20.07
CA ASP A 622 15.37 21.99 -21.09
C ASP A 622 16.41 21.06 -20.46
N GLU A 623 17.18 21.58 -19.51
CA GLU A 623 18.11 20.82 -18.67
C GLU A 623 17.67 20.89 -17.21
N VAL A 624 17.49 19.73 -16.57
CA VAL A 624 17.21 19.64 -15.13
C VAL A 624 18.54 19.71 -14.38
N THR A 625 18.65 20.67 -13.45
CA THR A 625 19.82 20.88 -12.60
C THR A 625 19.42 20.79 -11.13
N ALA A 626 20.41 20.63 -10.24
CA ALA A 626 20.14 20.62 -8.80
C ALA A 626 19.48 21.93 -8.32
N GLU A 627 19.87 23.08 -8.90
CA GLU A 627 19.35 24.39 -8.51
C GLU A 627 17.90 24.57 -8.96
N ASN A 628 17.59 24.27 -10.23
CA ASN A 628 16.23 24.48 -10.73
C ASN A 628 15.22 23.48 -10.14
N LEU A 629 15.64 22.25 -9.83
CA LEU A 629 14.82 21.29 -9.10
C LEU A 629 14.56 21.77 -7.66
N ALA A 630 15.60 22.21 -6.94
CA ALA A 630 15.45 22.72 -5.58
C ALA A 630 14.51 23.93 -5.51
N ASP A 631 14.61 24.84 -6.48
CA ASP A 631 13.77 26.05 -6.52
C ASP A 631 12.33 25.74 -6.94
N ALA A 632 12.11 24.74 -7.80
CA ALA A 632 10.76 24.27 -8.12
C ALA A 632 10.08 23.61 -6.90
N LEU A 633 10.78 22.75 -6.17
CA LEU A 633 10.24 22.05 -5.00
C LEU A 633 9.79 23.02 -3.88
N LYS A 634 10.51 24.12 -3.67
CA LYS A 634 10.14 25.16 -2.68
C LYS A 634 8.83 25.88 -3.02
N GLN A 635 8.39 25.83 -4.28
CA GLN A 635 7.17 26.48 -4.76
C GLN A 635 5.95 25.53 -4.74
N GLN A 636 6.13 24.28 -4.31
CA GLN A 636 5.04 23.31 -4.24
C GLN A 636 3.95 23.71 -3.25
N ASP A 637 2.74 23.24 -3.52
CA ASP A 637 1.61 23.35 -2.60
C ASP A 637 1.88 22.55 -1.33
N ASN A 638 1.97 23.22 -0.18
CA ASN A 638 2.34 22.60 1.10
C ASN A 638 1.35 21.50 1.55
N VAL A 639 0.09 21.54 1.11
CA VAL A 639 -0.90 20.51 1.43
C VAL A 639 -0.71 19.27 0.55
N TYR A 640 -0.28 19.44 -0.70
CA TYR A 640 -0.17 18.34 -1.67
C TYR A 640 1.25 17.83 -1.90
N LYS A 641 2.30 18.53 -1.45
CA LYS A 641 3.70 18.15 -1.69
C LYS A 641 4.04 16.71 -1.25
N PHE A 642 3.42 16.22 -0.19
CA PHE A 642 3.61 14.86 0.35
C PHE A 642 2.51 13.89 -0.09
N ARG A 643 1.59 14.35 -0.95
CA ARG A 643 0.51 13.60 -1.58
C ARG A 643 0.49 13.79 -3.09
N PRO A 644 1.61 13.57 -3.79
CA PRO A 644 1.63 13.67 -5.25
C PRO A 644 0.63 12.69 -5.86
N VAL A 645 -0.08 13.13 -6.89
CA VAL A 645 -1.10 12.35 -7.62
C VAL A 645 -0.74 12.41 -9.09
N THR A 646 -0.05 11.38 -9.57
CA THR A 646 0.47 11.33 -10.93
C THR A 646 -0.18 10.20 -11.73
N GLY A 647 -0.61 10.51 -12.94
CA GLY A 647 -1.29 9.60 -13.86
C GLY A 647 -0.38 8.91 -14.87
N GLU A 648 0.92 9.21 -14.94
CA GLU A 648 1.85 8.62 -15.92
C GLU A 648 1.28 8.72 -17.35
N SER A 649 1.15 9.94 -17.90
CA SER A 649 0.43 10.20 -19.16
C SER A 649 0.87 9.35 -20.36
N CYS A 650 2.12 8.86 -20.38
CA CYS A 650 2.66 7.96 -21.40
C CYS A 650 2.04 6.54 -21.35
N ILE A 651 1.53 6.10 -20.20
CA ILE A 651 0.81 4.85 -19.99
C ILE A 651 -0.66 5.04 -20.33
N VAL A 652 -1.29 6.08 -19.75
CA VAL A 652 -2.72 6.37 -19.95
C VAL A 652 -3.08 6.63 -21.42
N SER A 653 -2.19 7.28 -22.16
CA SER A 653 -2.44 7.62 -23.57
C SER A 653 -2.08 6.48 -24.54
N CYS A 654 -1.49 5.39 -24.06
CA CYS A 654 -1.06 4.28 -24.89
C CYS A 654 -2.28 3.42 -25.30
N PRO A 655 -2.44 3.08 -26.60
CA PRO A 655 -3.59 2.29 -27.06
C PRO A 655 -3.42 0.78 -26.88
N LEU A 656 -2.35 0.32 -26.22
CA LEU A 656 -2.00 -1.10 -26.12
C LEU A 656 -2.64 -1.71 -24.88
N SER A 657 -3.84 -2.27 -25.05
CA SER A 657 -4.65 -2.77 -23.94
C SER A 657 -4.95 -4.29 -23.95
N GLY A 658 -4.27 -5.06 -24.82
CA GLY A 658 -4.35 -6.53 -24.82
C GLY A 658 -5.67 -7.09 -25.37
N THR A 659 -5.76 -8.42 -25.47
CA THR A 659 -6.88 -9.13 -26.09
C THR A 659 -8.10 -9.29 -25.17
N ARG A 660 -7.93 -9.18 -23.85
CA ARG A 660 -9.03 -9.35 -22.89
C ARG A 660 -10.15 -8.31 -23.06
N ASN A 661 -9.84 -7.16 -23.66
CA ASN A 661 -10.80 -6.10 -23.96
C ASN A 661 -11.64 -6.31 -25.22
N ASN A 662 -11.17 -7.11 -26.18
CA ASN A 662 -11.98 -7.43 -27.37
C ASN A 662 -13.11 -8.42 -27.06
N ARG A 663 -13.30 -8.79 -25.78
CA ARG A 663 -14.32 -9.74 -25.30
C ARG A 663 -15.46 -9.07 -24.52
N LEU A 664 -15.48 -7.75 -24.38
CA LEU A 664 -16.59 -6.99 -23.80
C LEU A 664 -17.40 -6.26 -24.88
#